data_AF-A0A434TY21-F1
#
_entry.id   AF-A0A434TY21-F1
#
_cell.length_a   1.000
_cell.length_b   1.000
_cell.length_c   1.000
_cell.angle_alpha   90.00
_cell.angle_beta   90.00
_cell.angle_gamma   90.00
#
_symmetry.space_group_name_H-M   'P 1'
#
loop_
_entity.id
_entity.type
_entity.pdbx_description
1 polymer ?
#
loop_
_entity_poly.entity_id
_entity_poly.type
_entity_poly.pdbx_seq_one_letter_code
_entity_poly.pdbx_strand_id
1 'polypeptide(L)'
;MPQPAPRTGEAAGGAAGSEAPAAAAPPTGEAAPQATAAATPDEPKAEAPAQAGEGTPSEPAGEGQLTQPAAPAEAAVPARAARDVETALGTRWAVWVGGIALALGGLFLIRYTIEAGIFGPGVRLTMAGVLGLVLLAGAEFIRRTGFRVPVQGAAGAYIPAILTGAGAFILFGTVYAAYGIYGFIGPALAFTLLGAIGVATIAVSLVHGLALAGIGLVGAMVTPALVASEAPNPWALFVYLAIVLAATAAIARIRDWKALVAAAFAGTGTWTIVYMTNALEVNLSTVLFISLASLAVLAFVWLADFLTAGRDDAEPGFDWPSIAPGFFVALTALGLSVDPVFAKAGYASHGAVLLAALLAVALYRPRALPLLFAAGLATALIYLGIIPPATIGADALDVGLGAEPLAASDTLTFRLGIALALVFVAAGFWAARRFAAAAPIRAASWAAWGVIVPLVVLTALWLTFGDIDRDFGYALPALLLVVVFAAGGEWIARAEEPPLRGGPAVSFALGGGGVAGLLMLHMAFGSGWTTVLLGAAAVVPALATRWRSFPVLGWIAVGAAVAVLGRVAFDPTIVDAAALSTTPVFNWLLPGYGVPALAFGFAAWQLARTTNGRPRLAMEAAAALFGLLTIAMLVRHAMHGGVIDTGPVTLAEQAIYTLIALGAGAILVVIDLRSPSPVLRYGSMAAGVLSVAFILIRHFLVLNPLLTDESTGAVPFFNLLLLAYLLPAVAAGALALYVRERRPRWYAAMLALVASLLAFAYATLSVRRLFKGEFIGLWSGLGQLETYTYSALWLVIGVALLTAGVWLRSQVLRIASAVLIAVAVLKVFLFDMSELEGVLRALSFIGLGAVLIGIGLFYQRLLTRAARLGAE
;
A
#
# COMPACT_ATOMS: atom_id res chain seq x y z
N MET A 1 41.38 81.51 12.09
CA MET A 1 39.98 81.89 12.37
C MET A 1 39.08 80.68 12.06
N PRO A 2 37.96 80.48 12.77
CA PRO A 2 37.97 79.41 13.78
C PRO A 2 36.82 78.37 13.72
N GLN A 3 36.95 77.38 14.61
CA GLN A 3 35.92 76.61 15.34
C GLN A 3 34.73 77.47 15.88
N PRO A 4 33.61 76.90 16.44
CA PRO A 4 33.54 75.67 17.26
C PRO A 4 32.27 74.77 17.14
N ALA A 5 32.27 73.71 17.98
CA ALA A 5 31.19 72.75 18.31
C ALA A 5 30.33 73.28 19.50
N PRO A 6 29.77 72.52 20.50
CA PRO A 6 29.63 71.06 20.73
C PRO A 6 28.29 70.58 21.39
N ARG A 7 28.18 69.26 21.68
CA ARG A 7 27.85 68.65 23.02
C ARG A 7 27.81 67.09 22.96
N THR A 8 28.81 66.39 23.52
CA THR A 8 28.82 65.61 24.81
C THR A 8 27.84 64.41 24.83
N GLY A 9 28.19 63.13 25.06
CA GLY A 9 29.45 62.42 25.40
C GLY A 9 29.20 60.88 25.39
N GLU A 10 30.04 59.94 25.88
CA GLU A 10 31.39 60.05 26.47
C GLU A 10 32.16 58.67 26.53
N ALA A 11 33.06 58.50 27.51
CA ALA A 11 34.03 57.44 27.86
C ALA A 11 33.54 55.97 28.11
N ALA A 12 34.36 54.90 28.03
CA ALA A 12 35.77 54.73 27.62
C ALA A 12 36.16 53.26 27.30
N GLY A 13 37.19 53.08 26.46
CA GLY A 13 38.31 52.09 26.55
C GLY A 13 37.98 50.58 26.44
N GLY A 14 38.57 49.75 25.56
CA GLY A 14 39.84 49.84 24.81
C GLY A 14 40.98 49.13 25.57
N ALA A 15 41.88 48.33 24.97
CA ALA A 15 42.01 47.82 23.59
C ALA A 15 43.09 46.71 23.54
N ALA A 16 43.11 45.90 22.47
CA ALA A 16 44.24 45.06 21.98
C ALA A 16 44.84 43.99 22.94
N GLY A 17 45.56 42.96 22.48
CA GLY A 17 45.93 42.58 21.10
C GLY A 17 46.64 41.22 21.04
N SER A 18 46.77 40.69 19.83
CA SER A 18 47.41 39.41 19.46
C SER A 18 48.89 39.29 19.88
N GLU A 19 49.32 38.09 20.31
CA GLU A 19 50.57 37.47 19.84
C GLU A 19 50.59 35.94 20.04
N ALA A 20 51.53 35.25 19.37
CA ALA A 20 51.52 33.79 19.15
C ALA A 20 52.63 33.02 19.92
N PRO A 21 53.40 32.06 19.34
CA PRO A 21 53.19 30.63 19.63
C PRO A 21 54.39 29.87 20.23
N ALA A 22 54.21 28.55 20.40
CA ALA A 22 55.20 27.47 20.26
C ALA A 22 55.76 26.72 21.50
N ALA A 23 55.58 25.39 21.42
CA ALA A 23 56.59 24.33 21.62
C ALA A 23 57.02 23.81 23.02
N ALA A 24 57.36 22.50 22.97
CA ALA A 24 58.21 21.69 23.85
C ALA A 24 57.65 21.15 25.19
N ALA A 25 57.87 19.84 25.37
CA ALA A 25 57.73 19.06 26.62
C ALA A 25 59.16 18.72 27.14
N PRO A 26 59.36 17.73 28.03
CA PRO A 26 58.76 17.36 29.34
C PRO A 26 59.83 17.69 30.46
N PRO A 27 60.18 16.93 31.53
CA PRO A 27 59.58 15.74 32.18
C PRO A 27 59.65 15.67 33.74
N THR A 28 59.33 14.47 34.28
CA THR A 28 59.88 13.78 35.49
C THR A 28 59.38 14.05 36.92
N GLY A 29 59.41 12.97 37.72
CA GLY A 29 58.92 12.83 39.11
C GLY A 29 57.99 11.61 39.26
N GLU A 30 58.34 10.37 38.90
CA GLU A 30 59.45 9.50 39.37
C GLU A 30 59.20 8.84 40.74
N ALA A 31 58.82 7.54 40.74
CA ALA A 31 59.28 6.47 41.65
C ALA A 31 58.41 5.18 41.57
N ALA A 32 59.05 4.04 41.31
CA ALA A 32 58.62 2.66 41.62
C ALA A 32 59.68 2.06 42.60
N PRO A 33 59.68 0.79 43.12
CA PRO A 33 58.93 -0.41 42.67
C PRO A 33 58.47 -1.48 43.73
N GLN A 34 57.60 -2.41 43.26
CA GLN A 34 57.49 -3.87 43.55
C GLN A 34 57.37 -4.54 44.96
N ALA A 35 56.65 -5.68 44.94
CA ALA A 35 56.66 -6.87 45.84
C ALA A 35 55.79 -6.79 47.14
N THR A 36 55.10 -7.84 47.66
CA THR A 36 54.89 -9.27 47.26
C THR A 36 53.59 -9.85 47.89
N ALA A 37 53.11 -10.99 47.37
CA ALA A 37 52.40 -12.09 48.07
C ALA A 37 50.91 -11.99 48.49
N ALA A 38 50.21 -13.06 48.10
CA ALA A 38 48.83 -13.50 48.32
C ALA A 38 48.27 -13.57 49.76
N ALA A 39 46.93 -13.51 49.87
CA ALA A 39 46.10 -14.49 50.61
C ALA A 39 44.59 -14.35 50.28
N THR A 40 43.94 -15.46 49.90
CA THR A 40 42.50 -15.71 50.10
C THR A 40 42.26 -16.38 51.44
N PRO A 41 41.01 -16.36 51.95
CA PRO A 41 40.30 -17.65 52.18
C PRO A 41 38.78 -17.53 51.91
N ASP A 42 37.99 -18.59 51.69
CA ASP A 42 38.29 -19.98 51.31
C ASP A 42 37.02 -20.58 50.65
N GLU A 43 37.20 -21.57 49.78
CA GLU A 43 36.16 -22.51 49.31
C GLU A 43 35.94 -23.64 50.37
N PRO A 44 35.15 -24.74 50.20
CA PRO A 44 34.51 -25.33 49.01
C PRO A 44 33.01 -25.71 49.30
N LYS A 45 32.28 -26.63 48.65
CA LYS A 45 32.54 -27.65 47.60
C LYS A 45 31.25 -28.03 46.85
N ALA A 46 31.41 -28.79 45.77
CA ALA A 46 30.37 -29.38 44.93
C ALA A 46 29.58 -30.55 45.57
N GLU A 47 28.69 -31.13 44.73
CA GLU A 47 28.27 -32.54 44.65
C GLU A 47 26.81 -32.87 45.09
N ALA A 48 26.21 -33.81 44.33
CA ALA A 48 24.87 -34.38 44.53
C ALA A 48 24.94 -35.55 45.58
N PRO A 49 23.89 -36.37 45.88
CA PRO A 49 22.58 -36.52 45.24
C PRO A 49 21.35 -36.84 46.16
N ALA A 50 20.19 -36.95 45.52
CA ALA A 50 19.09 -37.93 45.69
C ALA A 50 18.64 -38.55 47.05
N GLN A 51 17.30 -38.64 47.16
CA GLN A 51 16.43 -39.76 47.66
C GLN A 51 15.74 -39.71 49.04
N ALA A 52 14.48 -40.23 49.01
CA ALA A 52 13.55 -40.66 50.07
C ALA A 52 13.14 -39.58 51.11
N GLY A 53 11.87 -39.30 51.37
CA GLY A 53 10.75 -40.20 51.74
C GLY A 53 10.31 -39.80 53.17
N GLU A 54 9.10 -39.98 53.70
CA GLU A 54 7.80 -40.50 53.27
C GLU A 54 6.70 -39.77 54.10
N GLY A 55 5.41 -40.01 53.86
CA GLY A 55 4.37 -39.74 54.89
C GLY A 55 3.09 -39.01 54.45
N THR A 56 2.15 -39.73 53.82
CA THR A 56 0.70 -39.46 53.88
C THR A 56 0.12 -40.04 55.19
N PRO A 57 -1.06 -39.62 55.73
CA PRO A 57 -2.42 -39.79 55.15
C PRO A 57 -3.28 -38.50 55.12
N SER A 58 -4.25 -38.29 54.20
CA SER A 58 -5.68 -38.74 54.20
C SER A 58 -6.51 -38.18 55.39
N GLU A 59 -7.72 -37.62 55.30
CA GLU A 59 -8.98 -37.87 54.54
C GLU A 59 -9.99 -36.65 54.74
N PRO A 60 -11.32 -36.63 54.47
CA PRO A 60 -12.06 -36.71 53.18
C PRO A 60 -13.28 -35.73 52.98
N ALA A 61 -14.00 -35.92 51.86
CA ALA A 61 -15.48 -35.84 51.67
C ALA A 61 -16.23 -34.53 51.24
N GLY A 62 -17.16 -34.69 50.27
CA GLY A 62 -18.24 -33.74 49.91
C GLY A 62 -18.69 -33.77 48.42
N GLU A 63 -19.88 -34.30 48.10
CA GLU A 63 -20.37 -34.56 46.72
C GLU A 63 -21.41 -33.53 46.18
N GLY A 64 -21.68 -33.52 44.87
CA GLY A 64 -22.83 -32.81 44.25
C GLY A 64 -22.92 -32.91 42.70
N GLN A 65 -24.09 -33.27 42.14
CA GLN A 65 -24.27 -33.70 40.73
C GLN A 65 -24.94 -32.69 39.75
N LEU A 66 -24.45 -32.69 38.50
CA LEU A 66 -25.15 -32.69 37.19
C LEU A 66 -26.35 -31.73 36.89
N THR A 67 -26.24 -30.88 35.84
CA THR A 67 -26.98 -30.99 34.54
C THR A 67 -26.73 -29.84 33.53
N GLN A 68 -26.20 -30.22 32.34
CA GLN A 68 -26.51 -29.82 30.93
C GLN A 68 -26.92 -28.37 30.49
N PRO A 69 -26.85 -28.04 29.17
CA PRO A 69 -25.92 -28.48 28.11
C PRO A 69 -25.34 -27.30 27.26
N ALA A 70 -24.21 -27.53 26.55
CA ALA A 70 -23.72 -26.61 25.52
C ALA A 70 -23.50 -27.33 24.17
N ALA A 71 -23.89 -26.66 23.08
CA ALA A 71 -23.84 -27.16 21.71
C ALA A 71 -22.39 -27.14 21.14
N PRO A 72 -22.11 -27.77 19.98
CA PRO A 72 -20.82 -28.39 19.71
C PRO A 72 -19.68 -27.41 19.50
N ALA A 73 -18.55 -27.69 20.16
CA ALA A 73 -17.27 -27.12 19.80
C ALA A 73 -16.88 -27.62 18.40
N GLU A 74 -16.78 -26.68 17.47
CA GLU A 74 -16.33 -26.83 16.10
C GLU A 74 -15.02 -27.64 16.05
N ALA A 75 -15.01 -28.70 15.23
CA ALA A 75 -13.87 -29.60 15.16
C ALA A 75 -12.63 -28.85 14.62
N ALA A 76 -11.69 -28.55 15.52
CA ALA A 76 -10.43 -27.93 15.16
C ALA A 76 -9.71 -28.82 14.14
N VAL A 77 -9.60 -28.32 12.91
CA VAL A 77 -8.79 -28.92 11.85
C VAL A 77 -7.40 -29.20 12.42
N PRO A 78 -6.86 -30.44 12.31
CA PRO A 78 -5.58 -30.75 12.90
C PRO A 78 -4.53 -29.81 12.31
N ALA A 79 -3.94 -28.97 13.17
CA ALA A 79 -2.88 -28.06 12.80
C ALA A 79 -1.80 -28.89 12.10
N ARG A 80 -1.58 -28.60 10.80
CA ARG A 80 -0.70 -29.39 9.95
C ARG A 80 0.69 -29.34 10.55
N ALA A 81 1.11 -30.45 11.16
CA ALA A 81 2.31 -30.53 11.96
C ALA A 81 3.46 -29.83 11.24
N ALA A 82 4.03 -28.81 11.90
CA ALA A 82 5.29 -28.23 11.49
C ALA A 82 6.27 -29.41 11.35
N ARG A 83 6.79 -29.61 10.14
CA ARG A 83 7.73 -30.71 9.91
C ARG A 83 8.94 -30.49 10.81
N ASP A 84 9.32 -31.52 11.55
CA ASP A 84 10.53 -31.64 12.36
C ASP A 84 11.81 -31.21 11.59
N VAL A 85 12.05 -29.91 11.50
CA VAL A 85 13.35 -29.37 11.04
C VAL A 85 14.36 -29.48 12.19
N GLU A 86 13.90 -29.24 13.42
CA GLU A 86 14.70 -29.29 14.65
C GLU A 86 15.21 -30.71 14.94
N THR A 87 14.30 -31.70 14.93
CA THR A 87 14.65 -33.12 15.07
C THR A 87 15.46 -33.65 13.87
N ALA A 88 15.25 -33.11 12.66
CA ALA A 88 16.05 -33.50 11.49
C ALA A 88 17.48 -32.93 11.49
N LEU A 89 17.72 -31.75 12.09
CA LEU A 89 19.08 -31.23 12.30
C LEU A 89 19.78 -32.00 13.44
N GLY A 90 19.09 -32.16 14.58
CA GLY A 90 19.68 -32.70 15.81
C GLY A 90 20.30 -34.09 15.67
N THR A 91 19.71 -34.99 14.87
CA THR A 91 20.21 -36.38 14.71
C THR A 91 21.16 -36.58 13.52
N ARG A 92 21.35 -35.59 12.64
CA ARG A 92 22.07 -35.78 11.35
C ARG A 92 23.43 -35.10 11.25
N TRP A 93 23.68 -34.08 12.08
CA TRP A 93 24.91 -33.28 12.00
C TRP A 93 26.18 -34.12 12.24
N ALA A 94 26.17 -35.06 13.19
CA ALA A 94 27.35 -35.86 13.56
C ALA A 94 27.90 -36.70 12.38
N VAL A 95 27.03 -37.26 11.53
CA VAL A 95 27.47 -38.07 10.38
C VAL A 95 27.92 -37.19 9.20
N TRP A 96 27.34 -35.99 9.08
CA TRP A 96 27.82 -34.95 8.16
C TRP A 96 29.19 -34.41 8.57
N VAL A 97 29.40 -34.12 9.86
CA VAL A 97 30.70 -33.75 10.44
C VAL A 97 31.70 -34.90 10.27
N GLY A 98 31.29 -36.16 10.44
CA GLY A 98 32.13 -37.32 10.13
C GLY A 98 32.57 -37.39 8.66
N GLY A 99 31.65 -37.12 7.72
CA GLY A 99 31.97 -37.04 6.28
C GLY A 99 32.89 -35.87 5.92
N ILE A 100 32.65 -34.70 6.50
CA ILE A 100 33.52 -33.51 6.36
C ILE A 100 34.89 -33.77 6.99
N ALA A 101 34.96 -34.39 8.17
CA ALA A 101 36.20 -34.75 8.84
C ALA A 101 37.00 -35.81 8.07
N LEU A 102 36.33 -36.75 7.38
CA LEU A 102 37.00 -37.69 6.48
C LEU A 102 37.60 -36.97 5.25
N ALA A 103 36.83 -36.07 4.63
CA ALA A 103 37.30 -35.28 3.48
C ALA A 103 38.44 -34.32 3.85
N LEU A 104 38.32 -33.60 4.97
CA LEU A 104 39.37 -32.75 5.52
C LEU A 104 40.56 -33.57 6.02
N GLY A 105 40.36 -34.76 6.58
CA GLY A 105 41.43 -35.68 6.97
C GLY A 105 42.28 -36.11 5.79
N GLY A 106 41.66 -36.39 4.65
CA GLY A 106 42.37 -36.59 3.37
C GLY A 106 43.16 -35.35 2.94
N LEU A 107 42.57 -34.16 3.03
CA LEU A 107 43.23 -32.88 2.72
C LEU A 107 44.43 -32.59 3.64
N PHE A 108 44.30 -32.85 4.94
CA PHE A 108 45.37 -32.69 5.93
C PHE A 108 46.46 -33.74 5.78
N LEU A 109 46.13 -34.98 5.44
CA LEU A 109 47.14 -36.00 5.11
C LEU A 109 47.97 -35.56 3.89
N ILE A 110 47.32 -35.01 2.85
CA ILE A 110 48.01 -34.42 1.71
C ILE A 110 48.90 -33.27 2.19
N ARG A 111 48.39 -32.30 2.95
CA ARG A 111 49.17 -31.18 3.50
C ARG A 111 50.37 -31.63 4.33
N TYR A 112 50.21 -32.61 5.20
CA TYR A 112 51.33 -33.17 5.98
C TYR A 112 52.42 -33.75 5.07
N THR A 113 52.06 -34.42 3.97
CA THR A 113 53.05 -34.87 2.97
C THR A 113 53.66 -33.73 2.14
N ILE A 114 53.07 -32.53 2.14
CA ILE A 114 53.70 -31.29 1.65
C ILE A 114 54.80 -30.86 2.62
N GLU A 115 54.46 -30.71 3.90
CA GLU A 115 55.35 -30.24 4.96
C GLU A 115 56.50 -31.22 5.23
N ALA A 116 56.27 -32.54 5.10
CA ALA A 116 57.29 -33.58 5.27
C ALA A 116 58.15 -33.85 4.00
N GLY A 117 57.83 -33.27 2.84
CA GLY A 117 58.62 -33.41 1.60
C GLY A 117 58.61 -34.80 0.93
N ILE A 118 57.91 -35.80 1.47
CA ILE A 118 58.05 -37.23 1.11
C ILE A 118 57.58 -37.57 -0.33
N PHE A 119 56.54 -36.90 -0.83
CA PHE A 119 55.91 -37.25 -2.12
C PHE A 119 55.88 -36.09 -3.10
N GLY A 120 56.22 -36.32 -4.36
CA GLY A 120 56.09 -35.30 -5.42
C GLY A 120 54.62 -34.91 -5.67
N PRO A 121 54.33 -33.68 -6.14
CA PRO A 121 52.95 -33.19 -6.33
C PRO A 121 52.04 -34.10 -7.16
N GLY A 122 52.56 -34.74 -8.21
CA GLY A 122 51.80 -35.69 -9.02
C GLY A 122 51.33 -36.93 -8.24
N VAL A 123 52.17 -37.48 -7.35
CA VAL A 123 51.83 -38.65 -6.52
C VAL A 123 50.76 -38.31 -5.49
N ARG A 124 50.79 -37.09 -4.94
CA ARG A 124 49.74 -36.60 -4.03
C ARG A 124 48.38 -36.54 -4.74
N LEU A 125 48.34 -36.05 -5.98
CA LEU A 125 47.12 -35.97 -6.78
C LEU A 125 46.58 -37.34 -7.20
N THR A 126 47.44 -38.27 -7.63
CA THR A 126 46.99 -39.63 -7.98
C THR A 126 46.45 -40.38 -6.76
N MET A 127 47.10 -40.25 -5.60
CA MET A 127 46.62 -40.84 -4.34
C MET A 127 45.27 -40.24 -3.90
N ALA A 128 45.09 -38.92 -4.03
CA ALA A 128 43.82 -38.25 -3.74
C ALA A 128 42.71 -38.70 -4.70
N GLY A 129 43.00 -38.79 -6.00
CA GLY A 129 42.07 -39.29 -7.02
C GLY A 129 41.65 -40.74 -6.77
N VAL A 130 42.61 -41.61 -6.44
CA VAL A 130 42.35 -43.02 -6.07
C VAL A 130 41.49 -43.10 -4.81
N LEU A 131 41.79 -42.31 -3.77
CA LEU A 131 40.96 -42.26 -2.55
C LEU A 131 39.52 -41.85 -2.86
N GLY A 132 39.32 -40.82 -3.69
CA GLY A 132 37.99 -40.39 -4.14
C GLY A 132 37.23 -41.50 -4.86
N LEU A 133 37.88 -42.20 -5.81
CA LEU A 133 37.30 -43.35 -6.51
C LEU A 133 36.99 -44.53 -5.58
N VAL A 134 37.86 -44.81 -4.60
CA VAL A 134 37.66 -45.88 -3.60
C VAL A 134 36.45 -45.58 -2.70
N LEU A 135 36.23 -44.32 -2.32
CA LEU A 135 35.03 -43.92 -1.56
C LEU A 135 33.75 -44.05 -2.40
N LEU A 136 33.77 -43.70 -3.69
CA LEU A 136 32.65 -43.94 -4.60
C LEU A 136 32.35 -45.44 -4.76
N ALA A 137 33.39 -46.26 -4.95
CA ALA A 137 33.27 -47.72 -5.08
C ALA A 137 32.75 -48.36 -3.77
N GLY A 138 33.24 -47.88 -2.61
CA GLY A 138 32.78 -48.31 -1.28
C GLY A 138 31.31 -47.95 -1.03
N ALA A 139 30.86 -46.76 -1.43
CA ALA A 139 29.46 -46.37 -1.36
C ALA A 139 28.57 -47.32 -2.18
N GLU A 140 28.95 -47.61 -3.43
CA GLU A 140 28.21 -48.51 -4.32
C GLU A 140 28.24 -49.97 -3.82
N PHE A 141 29.35 -50.42 -3.25
CA PHE A 141 29.48 -51.76 -2.66
C PHE A 141 28.56 -51.95 -1.45
N ILE A 142 28.59 -51.01 -0.49
CA ILE A 142 27.69 -51.02 0.68
C ILE A 142 26.22 -50.97 0.25
N ARG A 143 25.92 -50.17 -0.80
CA ARG A 143 24.57 -50.08 -1.37
C ARG A 143 24.09 -51.38 -2.00
N ARG A 144 24.94 -52.09 -2.76
CA ARG A 144 24.60 -53.37 -3.42
C ARG A 144 24.49 -54.54 -2.46
N THR A 145 25.33 -54.57 -1.42
CA THR A 145 25.35 -55.65 -0.42
C THR A 145 24.30 -55.48 0.69
N GLY A 146 23.68 -54.29 0.80
CA GLY A 146 22.65 -54.03 1.81
C GLY A 146 23.18 -53.96 3.24
N PHE A 147 24.48 -53.74 3.41
CA PHE A 147 25.17 -53.80 4.72
C PHE A 147 24.71 -52.66 5.64
N ARG A 148 23.69 -52.92 6.46
CA ARG A 148 23.18 -51.99 7.47
C ARG A 148 24.02 -52.11 8.74
N VAL A 149 24.91 -51.14 8.98
CA VAL A 149 25.62 -51.02 10.26
C VAL A 149 24.59 -50.65 11.35
N PRO A 150 24.39 -51.48 12.40
CA PRO A 150 23.38 -51.22 13.41
C PRO A 150 23.90 -50.22 14.46
N VAL A 151 23.87 -48.93 14.12
CA VAL A 151 24.18 -47.85 15.07
C VAL A 151 22.88 -47.39 15.75
N GLN A 152 22.78 -47.62 17.06
CA GLN A 152 21.63 -47.20 17.86
C GLN A 152 21.45 -45.68 17.78
N GLY A 153 20.22 -45.21 17.56
CA GLY A 153 19.88 -43.78 17.39
C GLY A 153 20.10 -43.20 15.98
N ALA A 154 20.88 -43.83 15.09
CA ALA A 154 21.24 -43.27 13.78
C ALA A 154 20.26 -43.63 12.63
N ALA A 155 18.97 -43.87 12.93
CA ALA A 155 17.98 -44.46 12.02
C ALA A 155 17.57 -43.61 10.77
N GLY A 156 18.33 -42.57 10.42
CA GLY A 156 18.06 -41.67 9.30
C GLY A 156 19.28 -41.17 8.51
N ALA A 157 20.50 -41.67 8.78
CA ALA A 157 21.71 -41.24 8.08
C ALA A 157 22.16 -42.28 7.02
N TYR A 158 21.99 -41.96 5.73
CA TYR A 158 22.29 -42.86 4.63
C TYR A 158 23.80 -42.86 4.29
N ILE A 159 24.56 -43.72 4.96
CA ILE A 159 26.04 -43.85 4.83
C ILE A 159 26.54 -43.81 3.37
N PRO A 160 25.94 -44.52 2.39
CA PRO A 160 26.39 -44.46 1.00
C PRO A 160 26.33 -43.07 0.37
N ALA A 161 25.34 -42.22 0.74
CA ALA A 161 25.27 -40.85 0.21
C ALA A 161 26.42 -39.98 0.70
N ILE A 162 26.89 -40.23 1.93
CA ILE A 162 27.97 -39.45 2.56
C ILE A 162 29.32 -39.88 1.98
N LEU A 163 29.58 -41.18 1.79
CA LEU A 163 30.77 -41.65 1.06
C LEU A 163 30.75 -41.15 -0.39
N THR A 164 29.59 -41.13 -1.05
CA THR A 164 29.47 -40.60 -2.41
C THR A 164 29.79 -39.10 -2.48
N GLY A 165 29.25 -38.31 -1.55
CA GLY A 165 29.53 -36.87 -1.46
C GLY A 165 30.98 -36.57 -1.13
N ALA A 166 31.58 -37.31 -0.19
CA ALA A 166 33.00 -37.18 0.15
C ALA A 166 33.92 -37.58 -1.01
N GLY A 167 33.62 -38.69 -1.71
CA GLY A 167 34.37 -39.11 -2.91
C GLY A 167 34.28 -38.09 -4.04
N ALA A 168 33.08 -37.56 -4.32
CA ALA A 168 32.88 -36.51 -5.31
C ALA A 168 33.63 -35.21 -4.94
N PHE A 169 33.58 -34.79 -3.66
CA PHE A 169 34.31 -33.62 -3.17
C PHE A 169 35.83 -33.78 -3.28
N ILE A 170 36.38 -34.95 -2.94
CA ILE A 170 37.81 -35.24 -3.08
C ILE A 170 38.22 -35.24 -4.56
N LEU A 171 37.43 -35.82 -5.47
CA LEU A 171 37.72 -35.76 -6.91
C LEU A 171 37.69 -34.33 -7.44
N PHE A 172 36.68 -33.54 -7.04
CA PHE A 172 36.57 -32.13 -7.40
C PHE A 172 37.78 -31.32 -6.91
N GLY A 173 38.15 -31.47 -5.64
CA GLY A 173 39.33 -30.84 -5.05
C GLY A 173 40.65 -31.30 -5.69
N THR A 174 40.74 -32.56 -6.11
CA THR A 174 41.92 -33.11 -6.81
C THR A 174 42.11 -32.46 -8.18
N VAL A 175 41.05 -32.35 -8.97
CA VAL A 175 41.11 -31.68 -10.29
C VAL A 175 41.41 -30.19 -10.14
N TYR A 176 40.79 -29.51 -9.17
CA TYR A 176 41.10 -28.12 -8.88
C TYR A 176 42.56 -27.92 -8.46
N ALA A 177 43.10 -28.75 -7.56
CA ALA A 177 44.50 -28.67 -7.13
C ALA A 177 45.48 -28.96 -8.27
N ALA A 178 45.17 -29.92 -9.15
CA ALA A 178 45.98 -30.22 -10.33
C ALA A 178 46.10 -29.02 -11.28
N TYR A 179 45.04 -28.21 -11.37
CA TYR A 179 45.00 -26.98 -12.16
C TYR A 179 45.56 -25.77 -11.40
N GLY A 180 44.85 -25.28 -10.38
CA GLY A 180 45.07 -23.96 -9.79
C GLY A 180 46.15 -23.89 -8.70
N ILE A 181 46.67 -25.03 -8.24
CA ILE A 181 47.78 -25.09 -7.27
C ILE A 181 49.06 -25.60 -7.93
N TYR A 182 48.97 -26.63 -8.77
CA TYR A 182 50.15 -27.31 -9.33
C TYR A 182 50.38 -27.11 -10.83
N GLY A 183 49.43 -26.55 -11.58
CA GLY A 183 49.60 -26.24 -13.02
C GLY A 183 49.80 -27.46 -13.95
N PHE A 184 49.45 -28.67 -13.53
CA PHE A 184 49.63 -29.90 -14.32
C PHE A 184 48.66 -30.04 -15.49
N ILE A 185 47.48 -29.42 -15.42
CA ILE A 185 46.45 -29.50 -16.45
C ILE A 185 46.00 -28.10 -16.87
N GLY A 186 45.75 -27.91 -18.16
CA GLY A 186 45.24 -26.64 -18.68
C GLY A 186 43.78 -26.38 -18.30
N PRO A 187 43.32 -25.11 -18.35
CA PRO A 187 42.00 -24.70 -17.89
C PRO A 187 40.85 -25.44 -18.59
N ALA A 188 40.97 -25.74 -19.89
CA ALA A 188 39.94 -26.48 -20.62
C ALA A 188 39.71 -27.92 -20.09
N LEU A 189 40.79 -28.63 -19.74
CA LEU A 189 40.70 -29.97 -19.14
C LEU A 189 40.17 -29.90 -17.70
N ALA A 190 40.62 -28.91 -16.92
CA ALA A 190 40.12 -28.70 -15.56
C ALA A 190 38.61 -28.44 -15.55
N PHE A 191 38.14 -27.51 -16.38
CA PHE A 191 36.73 -27.11 -16.50
C PHE A 191 35.84 -28.28 -16.93
N THR A 192 36.26 -29.05 -17.95
CA THR A 192 35.50 -30.22 -18.42
C THR A 192 35.44 -31.35 -17.40
N LEU A 193 36.53 -31.63 -16.68
CA LEU A 193 36.56 -32.66 -15.63
C LEU A 193 35.72 -32.26 -14.40
N LEU A 194 35.87 -31.03 -13.90
CA LEU A 194 35.05 -30.52 -12.78
C LEU A 194 33.56 -30.53 -13.13
N GLY A 195 33.22 -30.10 -14.35
CA GLY A 195 31.86 -30.15 -14.87
C GLY A 195 31.29 -31.56 -14.99
N ALA A 196 32.08 -32.51 -15.50
CA ALA A 196 31.69 -33.92 -15.59
C ALA A 196 31.47 -34.54 -14.20
N ILE A 197 32.35 -34.24 -13.22
CA ILE A 197 32.18 -34.67 -11.82
C ILE A 197 30.90 -34.08 -11.22
N GLY A 198 30.61 -32.80 -11.46
CA GLY A 198 29.37 -32.14 -11.03
C GLY A 198 28.12 -32.85 -11.57
N VAL A 199 28.03 -33.01 -12.89
CA VAL A 199 26.90 -33.68 -13.56
C VAL A 199 26.77 -35.15 -13.12
N ALA A 200 27.89 -35.88 -12.99
CA ALA A 200 27.87 -37.26 -12.48
C ALA A 200 27.38 -37.33 -11.03
N THR A 201 27.74 -36.37 -10.17
CA THR A 201 27.25 -36.29 -8.79
C THR A 201 25.74 -36.05 -8.74
N ILE A 202 25.23 -35.17 -9.62
CA ILE A 202 23.77 -34.96 -9.77
C ILE A 202 23.10 -36.23 -10.31
N ALA A 203 23.68 -36.95 -11.26
CA ALA A 203 23.14 -38.22 -11.76
C ALA A 203 23.06 -39.29 -10.67
N VAL A 204 24.13 -39.48 -9.89
CA VAL A 204 24.17 -40.44 -8.78
C VAL A 204 23.23 -40.05 -7.62
N SER A 205 22.82 -38.78 -7.53
CA SER A 205 21.80 -38.33 -6.58
C SER A 205 20.41 -38.95 -6.82
N LEU A 206 20.09 -39.43 -8.03
CA LEU A 206 18.86 -40.19 -8.29
C LEU A 206 18.73 -41.43 -7.40
N VAL A 207 19.85 -41.97 -6.92
CA VAL A 207 19.92 -43.11 -6.01
C VAL A 207 20.03 -42.66 -4.55
N HIS A 208 20.78 -41.59 -4.28
CA HIS A 208 21.21 -41.18 -2.93
C HIS A 208 20.42 -40.04 -2.29
N GLY A 209 19.54 -39.36 -3.05
CA GLY A 209 18.63 -38.33 -2.57
C GLY A 209 19.08 -36.88 -2.79
N LEU A 210 18.17 -35.95 -2.47
CA LEU A 210 18.24 -34.53 -2.81
C LEU A 210 19.51 -33.81 -2.31
N ALA A 211 20.04 -34.20 -1.14
CA ALA A 211 21.22 -33.53 -0.57
C ALA A 211 22.45 -33.66 -1.48
N LEU A 212 22.70 -34.85 -2.05
CA LEU A 212 23.79 -35.06 -3.00
C LEU A 212 23.58 -34.29 -4.30
N ALA A 213 22.33 -34.16 -4.74
CA ALA A 213 21.96 -33.37 -5.91
C ALA A 213 22.32 -31.88 -5.74
N GLY A 214 22.03 -31.34 -4.55
CA GLY A 214 22.40 -29.98 -4.17
C GLY A 214 23.92 -29.76 -4.17
N ILE A 215 24.70 -30.67 -3.59
CA ILE A 215 26.17 -30.60 -3.60
C ILE A 215 26.71 -30.63 -5.03
N GLY A 216 26.22 -31.55 -5.87
CA GLY A 216 26.63 -31.65 -7.27
C GLY A 216 26.30 -30.40 -8.07
N LEU A 217 25.12 -29.80 -7.85
CA LEU A 217 24.72 -28.54 -8.47
C LEU A 217 25.59 -27.36 -8.00
N VAL A 218 25.89 -27.25 -6.70
CA VAL A 218 26.78 -26.22 -6.16
C VAL A 218 28.19 -26.35 -6.74
N GLY A 219 28.77 -27.56 -6.75
CA GLY A 219 30.08 -27.81 -7.38
C GLY A 219 30.08 -27.44 -8.86
N ALA A 220 29.03 -27.81 -9.60
CA ALA A 220 28.88 -27.45 -11.00
C ALA A 220 28.78 -25.92 -11.21
N MET A 221 28.02 -25.21 -10.38
CA MET A 221 27.85 -23.75 -10.46
C MET A 221 29.08 -22.97 -9.97
N VAL A 222 29.90 -23.53 -9.09
CA VAL A 222 31.15 -22.91 -8.60
C VAL A 222 32.32 -23.15 -9.56
N THR A 223 32.29 -24.23 -10.36
CA THR A 223 33.35 -24.60 -11.32
C THR A 223 33.87 -23.43 -12.17
N PRO A 224 33.03 -22.56 -12.78
CA PRO A 224 33.54 -21.47 -13.62
C PRO A 224 34.26 -20.35 -12.86
N ALA A 225 33.95 -20.16 -11.57
CA ALA A 225 34.67 -19.19 -10.73
C ALA A 225 36.06 -19.69 -10.31
N LEU A 226 36.26 -21.02 -10.30
CA LEU A 226 37.52 -21.64 -9.89
C LEU A 226 38.54 -21.81 -11.02
N VAL A 227 38.08 -21.82 -12.29
CA VAL A 227 38.97 -22.01 -13.45
C VAL A 227 39.22 -20.67 -14.13
N ALA A 228 40.31 -20.01 -13.74
CA ALA A 228 40.79 -18.81 -14.42
C ALA A 228 41.32 -19.13 -15.84
N SER A 229 41.20 -18.17 -16.75
CA SER A 229 41.74 -18.29 -18.11
C SER A 229 42.26 -16.94 -18.57
N GLU A 230 43.46 -16.93 -19.15
CA GLU A 230 44.05 -15.75 -19.81
C GLU A 230 43.25 -15.34 -21.06
N ALA A 231 42.48 -16.27 -21.63
CA ALA A 231 41.51 -16.04 -22.70
C ALA A 231 40.11 -16.50 -22.25
N PRO A 232 39.30 -15.62 -21.60
CA PRO A 232 37.93 -15.95 -21.22
C PRO A 232 37.05 -16.26 -22.44
N ASN A 233 36.33 -17.40 -22.40
CA ASN A 233 35.46 -17.83 -23.49
C ASN A 233 34.00 -17.95 -23.02
N PRO A 234 33.13 -16.95 -23.32
CA PRO A 234 31.72 -16.96 -22.93
C PRO A 234 30.93 -18.15 -23.49
N TRP A 235 31.25 -18.64 -24.70
CA TRP A 235 30.57 -19.79 -25.28
C TRP A 235 30.81 -21.07 -24.48
N ALA A 236 32.04 -21.30 -24.04
CA ALA A 236 32.38 -22.46 -23.20
C ALA A 236 31.62 -22.42 -21.86
N LEU A 237 31.53 -21.24 -21.23
CA LEU A 237 30.77 -21.00 -20.01
C LEU A 237 29.28 -21.32 -20.19
N PHE A 238 28.63 -20.68 -21.16
CA PHE A 238 27.18 -20.75 -21.29
C PHE A 238 26.68 -22.07 -21.88
N VAL A 239 27.44 -22.73 -22.77
CA VAL A 239 27.12 -24.10 -23.21
C VAL A 239 27.22 -25.07 -22.03
N TYR A 240 28.24 -24.93 -21.18
CA TYR A 240 28.36 -25.73 -19.97
C TYR A 240 27.20 -25.51 -19.00
N LEU A 241 26.84 -24.25 -18.70
CA LEU A 241 25.71 -23.93 -17.83
C LEU A 241 24.37 -24.45 -18.40
N ALA A 242 24.18 -24.43 -19.72
CA ALA A 242 23.00 -25.01 -20.37
C ALA A 242 22.94 -26.54 -20.21
N ILE A 243 24.08 -27.25 -20.33
CA ILE A 243 24.16 -28.70 -20.11
C ILE A 243 23.86 -29.04 -18.64
N VAL A 244 24.47 -28.33 -17.69
CA VAL A 244 24.22 -28.52 -16.24
C VAL A 244 22.75 -28.27 -15.92
N LEU A 245 22.16 -27.20 -16.46
CA LEU A 245 20.76 -26.87 -16.28
C LEU A 245 19.82 -27.94 -16.85
N ALA A 246 20.06 -28.40 -18.08
CA ALA A 246 19.27 -29.44 -18.73
C ALA A 246 19.36 -30.78 -17.98
N ALA A 247 20.56 -31.21 -17.59
CA ALA A 247 20.77 -32.43 -16.81
C ALA A 247 20.10 -32.34 -15.44
N THR A 248 20.25 -31.21 -14.73
CA THR A 248 19.62 -31.00 -13.41
C THR A 248 18.10 -30.96 -13.52
N ALA A 249 17.53 -30.31 -14.54
CA ALA A 249 16.09 -30.27 -14.77
C ALA A 249 15.51 -31.65 -15.08
N ALA A 250 16.19 -32.44 -15.93
CA ALA A 250 15.79 -33.82 -16.24
C ALA A 250 15.81 -34.72 -14.99
N ILE A 251 16.87 -34.62 -14.17
CA ILE A 251 17.03 -35.39 -12.93
C ILE A 251 16.01 -34.96 -11.87
N ALA A 252 15.84 -33.64 -11.66
CA ALA A 252 14.87 -33.10 -10.73
C ALA A 252 13.44 -33.53 -11.09
N ARG A 253 13.10 -33.59 -12.39
CA ARG A 253 11.78 -34.00 -12.88
C ARG A 253 11.43 -35.45 -12.52
N ILE A 254 12.40 -36.37 -12.56
CA ILE A 254 12.17 -37.78 -12.21
C ILE A 254 11.71 -37.95 -10.75
N ARG A 255 12.07 -37.00 -9.86
CA ARG A 255 11.76 -37.04 -8.42
C ARG A 255 10.86 -35.89 -7.92
N ASP A 256 10.32 -35.08 -8.83
CA ASP A 256 9.62 -33.81 -8.56
C ASP A 256 10.36 -32.86 -7.59
N TRP A 257 11.67 -32.75 -7.74
CA TRP A 257 12.52 -31.89 -6.89
C TRP A 257 12.49 -30.43 -7.33
N LYS A 258 11.32 -29.79 -7.17
CA LYS A 258 11.05 -28.40 -7.54
C LYS A 258 12.11 -27.40 -7.07
N ALA A 259 12.60 -27.57 -5.83
CA ALA A 259 13.64 -26.71 -5.27
C ALA A 259 15.00 -26.85 -5.97
N LEU A 260 15.36 -28.04 -6.45
CA LEU A 260 16.64 -28.27 -7.13
C LEU A 260 16.66 -27.61 -8.52
N VAL A 261 15.58 -27.77 -9.29
CA VAL A 261 15.48 -27.15 -10.61
C VAL A 261 15.34 -25.62 -10.52
N ALA A 262 14.63 -25.10 -9.52
CA ALA A 262 14.58 -23.66 -9.25
C ALA A 262 15.97 -23.10 -8.90
N ALA A 263 16.74 -23.80 -8.07
CA ALA A 263 18.13 -23.44 -7.75
C ALA A 263 19.05 -23.50 -8.99
N ALA A 264 18.83 -24.46 -9.89
CA ALA A 264 19.59 -24.56 -11.14
C ALA A 264 19.31 -23.36 -12.06
N PHE A 265 18.04 -23.01 -12.28
CA PHE A 265 17.68 -21.80 -13.02
C PHE A 265 18.22 -20.53 -12.37
N ALA A 266 18.18 -20.42 -11.04
CA ALA A 266 18.71 -19.28 -10.32
C ALA A 266 20.23 -19.18 -10.44
N GLY A 267 20.97 -20.29 -10.38
CA GLY A 267 22.43 -20.34 -10.59
C GLY A 267 22.82 -19.91 -12.01
N THR A 268 22.18 -20.47 -13.04
CA THR A 268 22.39 -20.08 -14.44
C THR A 268 22.04 -18.61 -14.69
N GLY A 269 20.92 -18.14 -14.14
CA GLY A 269 20.50 -16.75 -14.23
C GLY A 269 21.48 -15.79 -13.53
N THR A 270 21.95 -16.15 -12.34
CA THR A 270 22.95 -15.36 -11.60
C THR A 270 24.25 -15.22 -12.39
N TRP A 271 24.76 -16.31 -12.97
CA TRP A 271 25.92 -16.26 -13.87
C TRP A 271 25.71 -15.38 -15.11
N THR A 272 24.49 -15.34 -15.64
CA THR A 272 24.15 -14.47 -16.79
C THR A 272 24.23 -12.99 -16.41
N ILE A 273 23.68 -12.61 -15.24
CA ILE A 273 23.76 -11.22 -14.74
C ILE A 273 25.20 -10.85 -14.35
N VAL A 274 25.93 -11.72 -13.65
CA VAL A 274 27.35 -11.50 -13.29
C VAL A 274 28.21 -11.28 -14.53
N TYR A 275 27.97 -12.05 -15.61
CA TYR A 275 28.66 -11.83 -16.88
C TYR A 275 28.33 -10.46 -17.49
N MET A 276 27.04 -10.08 -17.54
CA MET A 276 26.62 -8.80 -18.10
C MET A 276 27.15 -7.58 -17.34
N THR A 277 27.37 -7.68 -16.02
CA THR A 277 27.83 -6.55 -15.19
C THR A 277 29.34 -6.44 -15.02
N ASN A 278 30.10 -7.52 -15.27
CA ASN A 278 31.56 -7.55 -15.03
C ASN A 278 32.41 -7.73 -16.30
N ALA A 279 31.83 -8.15 -17.43
CA ALA A 279 32.60 -8.31 -18.66
C ALA A 279 32.85 -6.96 -19.35
N LEU A 280 34.11 -6.70 -19.73
CA LEU A 280 34.49 -5.51 -20.50
C LEU A 280 33.80 -5.44 -21.86
N GLU A 281 33.59 -6.60 -22.50
CA GLU A 281 32.80 -6.76 -23.72
C GLU A 281 31.80 -7.91 -23.56
N VAL A 282 30.51 -7.59 -23.59
CA VAL A 282 29.42 -8.57 -23.46
C VAL A 282 29.07 -9.16 -24.82
N ASN A 283 29.31 -10.47 -24.97
CA ASN A 283 28.93 -11.23 -26.15
C ASN A 283 27.41 -11.53 -26.12
N LEU A 284 26.64 -10.65 -26.77
CA LEU A 284 25.17 -10.71 -26.84
C LEU A 284 24.66 -12.09 -27.28
N SER A 285 25.29 -12.74 -28.27
CA SER A 285 24.88 -14.05 -28.78
C SER A 285 24.88 -15.12 -27.68
N THR A 286 25.83 -15.07 -26.75
CA THR A 286 25.87 -16.01 -25.62
C THR A 286 24.83 -15.73 -24.54
N VAL A 287 24.52 -14.46 -24.27
CA VAL A 287 23.46 -14.04 -23.34
C VAL A 287 22.08 -14.46 -23.87
N LEU A 288 21.84 -14.30 -25.17
CA LEU A 288 20.62 -14.75 -25.82
C LEU A 288 20.54 -16.29 -25.87
N PHE A 289 21.65 -16.96 -26.18
CA PHE A 289 21.72 -18.42 -26.15
C PHE A 289 21.33 -18.98 -24.78
N ILE A 290 21.91 -18.50 -23.67
CA ILE A 290 21.59 -19.04 -22.34
C ILE A 290 20.17 -18.69 -21.89
N SER A 291 19.67 -17.50 -22.25
CA SER A 291 18.30 -17.08 -21.95
C SER A 291 17.28 -17.99 -22.66
N LEU A 292 17.47 -18.20 -23.97
CA LEU A 292 16.62 -19.08 -24.77
C LEU A 292 16.77 -20.56 -24.36
N ALA A 293 17.98 -21.01 -24.02
CA ALA A 293 18.22 -22.36 -23.49
C ALA A 293 17.50 -22.58 -22.15
N SER A 294 17.50 -21.58 -21.26
CA SER A 294 16.76 -21.64 -19.99
C SER A 294 15.25 -21.75 -20.23
N LEU A 295 14.70 -20.96 -21.16
CA LEU A 295 13.29 -21.06 -21.55
C LEU A 295 12.96 -22.41 -22.22
N ALA A 296 13.86 -22.94 -23.06
CA ALA A 296 13.69 -24.24 -23.70
C ALA A 296 13.75 -25.40 -22.70
N VAL A 297 14.69 -25.38 -21.73
CA VAL A 297 14.75 -26.39 -20.66
C VAL A 297 13.48 -26.31 -19.79
N LEU A 298 12.97 -25.13 -19.49
CA LEU A 298 11.69 -24.99 -18.79
C LEU A 298 10.54 -25.61 -19.60
N ALA A 299 10.43 -25.27 -20.88
CA ALA A 299 9.30 -25.66 -21.72
C ALA A 299 9.30 -27.14 -22.16
N PHE A 300 10.47 -27.70 -22.46
CA PHE A 300 10.64 -29.01 -23.09
C PHE A 300 11.30 -30.08 -22.21
N VAL A 301 11.91 -29.70 -21.07
CA VAL A 301 12.44 -30.67 -20.09
C VAL A 301 11.60 -30.66 -18.83
N TRP A 302 11.48 -29.51 -18.14
CA TRP A 302 10.74 -29.44 -16.87
C TRP A 302 9.22 -29.57 -17.06
N LEU A 303 8.61 -28.83 -17.99
CA LEU A 303 7.15 -28.78 -18.21
C LEU A 303 6.62 -29.61 -19.39
N ALA A 304 7.39 -30.56 -19.94
CA ALA A 304 6.94 -31.43 -21.04
C ALA A 304 5.78 -32.38 -20.66
N ASP A 305 4.93 -32.72 -21.62
CA ASP A 305 3.63 -33.40 -21.40
C ASP A 305 3.71 -34.90 -21.09
N PHE A 306 4.87 -35.54 -21.33
CA PHE A 306 5.01 -37.00 -21.43
C PHE A 306 4.58 -37.81 -20.18
N LEU A 307 4.32 -37.14 -19.04
CA LEU A 307 3.80 -37.74 -17.81
C LEU A 307 2.57 -36.97 -17.22
N THR A 308 2.12 -35.89 -17.85
CA THR A 308 1.09 -34.97 -17.29
C THR A 308 -0.10 -34.71 -18.22
N ALA A 309 -0.15 -35.37 -19.38
CA ALA A 309 -1.27 -35.29 -20.32
C ALA A 309 -2.64 -35.36 -19.62
N GLY A 310 -3.43 -34.28 -19.72
CA GLY A 310 -4.76 -34.14 -19.11
C GLY A 310 -4.81 -33.49 -17.72
N ARG A 311 -3.68 -33.29 -17.00
CA ARG A 311 -3.68 -32.60 -15.68
C ARG A 311 -3.44 -31.09 -15.75
N ASP A 312 -2.75 -30.61 -16.78
CA ASP A 312 -2.16 -29.25 -16.78
C ASP A 312 -3.15 -28.11 -17.10
N ASP A 313 -4.26 -28.43 -17.75
CA ASP A 313 -5.37 -27.50 -18.00
C ASP A 313 -6.40 -27.45 -16.85
N ALA A 314 -6.48 -28.50 -16.02
CA ALA A 314 -7.50 -28.65 -14.97
C ALA A 314 -7.03 -28.27 -13.55
N GLU A 315 -5.73 -28.34 -13.25
CA GLU A 315 -5.25 -27.97 -11.90
C GLU A 315 -5.18 -26.43 -11.69
N PRO A 316 -5.81 -25.88 -10.63
CA PRO A 316 -5.75 -24.48 -10.29
C PRO A 316 -4.41 -24.12 -9.63
N GLY A 317 -3.37 -23.94 -10.45
CA GLY A 317 -2.05 -23.57 -9.96
C GLY A 317 -1.08 -23.09 -11.05
N PHE A 318 0.04 -22.55 -10.59
CA PHE A 318 1.22 -22.25 -11.40
C PHE A 318 2.42 -23.06 -10.87
N ASP A 319 3.42 -23.27 -11.71
CA ASP A 319 4.63 -23.96 -11.32
C ASP A 319 5.66 -22.97 -10.76
N TRP A 320 5.91 -23.02 -9.44
CA TRP A 320 6.75 -22.02 -8.77
C TRP A 320 8.22 -22.00 -9.22
N PRO A 321 8.89 -23.11 -9.61
CA PRO A 321 10.22 -23.05 -10.21
C PRO A 321 10.34 -22.16 -11.44
N SER A 322 9.26 -21.97 -12.20
CA SER A 322 9.24 -21.06 -13.35
C SER A 322 9.43 -19.57 -12.99
N ILE A 323 9.29 -19.19 -11.71
CA ILE A 323 9.63 -17.83 -11.24
C ILE A 323 11.12 -17.51 -11.51
N ALA A 324 12.03 -18.45 -11.26
CA ALA A 324 13.46 -18.20 -11.41
C ALA A 324 13.89 -17.84 -12.86
N PRO A 325 13.61 -18.66 -13.90
CA PRO A 325 13.93 -18.28 -15.27
C PRO A 325 13.11 -17.08 -15.73
N GLY A 326 11.86 -16.93 -15.28
CA GLY A 326 11.05 -15.74 -15.55
C GLY A 326 11.75 -14.45 -15.08
N PHE A 327 12.16 -14.40 -13.80
CA PHE A 327 12.86 -13.28 -13.19
C PHE A 327 14.19 -12.97 -13.88
N PHE A 328 15.08 -13.96 -14.04
CA PHE A 328 16.41 -13.71 -14.59
C PHE A 328 16.40 -13.36 -16.09
N VAL A 329 15.51 -13.95 -16.90
CA VAL A 329 15.37 -13.57 -18.32
C VAL A 329 14.70 -12.20 -18.46
N ALA A 330 13.74 -11.87 -17.59
CA ALA A 330 13.13 -10.53 -17.57
C ALA A 330 14.13 -9.45 -17.11
N LEU A 331 14.98 -9.74 -16.13
CA LEU A 331 16.08 -8.87 -15.69
C LEU A 331 17.17 -8.71 -16.77
N THR A 332 17.46 -9.78 -17.51
CA THR A 332 18.34 -9.73 -18.70
C THR A 332 17.74 -8.82 -19.78
N ALA A 333 16.45 -8.97 -20.08
CA ALA A 333 15.75 -8.13 -21.05
C ALA A 333 15.67 -6.66 -20.62
N LEU A 334 15.45 -6.41 -19.32
CA LEU A 334 15.53 -5.08 -18.71
C LEU A 334 16.93 -4.49 -18.91
N GLY A 335 18.00 -5.18 -18.48
CA GLY A 335 19.38 -4.72 -18.65
C GLY A 335 19.73 -4.38 -20.11
N LEU A 336 19.42 -5.27 -21.06
CA LEU A 336 19.65 -5.04 -22.50
C LEU A 336 18.88 -3.84 -23.08
N SER A 337 17.79 -3.40 -22.43
CA SER A 337 16.95 -2.28 -22.89
C SER A 337 17.24 -0.97 -22.16
N VAL A 338 17.74 -1.05 -20.93
CA VAL A 338 17.86 0.08 -19.99
C VAL A 338 19.29 0.58 -19.82
N ASP A 339 20.28 -0.32 -19.85
CA ASP A 339 21.67 0.06 -19.63
C ASP A 339 22.16 1.03 -20.72
N PRO A 340 22.78 2.18 -20.36
CA PRO A 340 23.20 3.18 -21.35
C PRO A 340 24.21 2.70 -22.39
N VAL A 341 25.00 1.66 -22.11
CA VAL A 341 25.95 1.05 -23.05
C VAL A 341 25.21 0.12 -24.01
N PHE A 342 24.35 -0.76 -23.49
CA PHE A 342 23.57 -1.69 -24.30
C PHE A 342 22.49 -1.00 -25.15
N ALA A 343 21.87 0.06 -24.62
CA ALA A 343 20.92 0.89 -25.35
C ALA A 343 21.58 1.58 -26.56
N LYS A 344 22.77 2.18 -26.39
CA LYS A 344 23.56 2.76 -27.48
C LYS A 344 24.01 1.72 -28.52
N ALA A 345 24.21 0.47 -28.10
CA ALA A 345 24.49 -0.65 -29.01
C ALA A 345 23.24 -1.23 -29.71
N GLY A 346 22.04 -0.70 -29.46
CA GLY A 346 20.79 -1.14 -30.09
C GLY A 346 20.22 -2.45 -29.52
N TYR A 347 20.69 -2.91 -28.36
CA TYR A 347 20.36 -4.22 -27.79
C TYR A 347 18.92 -4.31 -27.24
N ALA A 348 18.21 -3.19 -27.06
CA ALA A 348 16.81 -3.14 -26.64
C ALA A 348 15.88 -3.99 -27.54
N SER A 349 16.20 -4.09 -28.84
CA SER A 349 15.51 -4.97 -29.79
C SER A 349 15.54 -6.45 -29.37
N HIS A 350 16.68 -6.91 -28.84
CA HIS A 350 16.87 -8.27 -28.35
C HIS A 350 16.22 -8.47 -26.97
N GLY A 351 16.20 -7.43 -26.13
CA GLY A 351 15.40 -7.41 -24.90
C GLY A 351 13.90 -7.63 -25.19
N ALA A 352 13.35 -6.93 -26.19
CA ALA A 352 11.97 -7.13 -26.64
C ALA A 352 11.71 -8.56 -27.17
N VAL A 353 12.66 -9.18 -27.87
CA VAL A 353 12.58 -10.59 -28.30
C VAL A 353 12.56 -11.55 -27.10
N LEU A 354 13.34 -11.31 -26.04
CA LEU A 354 13.28 -12.11 -24.82
C LEU A 354 11.93 -11.98 -24.09
N LEU A 355 11.34 -10.78 -24.05
CA LEU A 355 10.00 -10.55 -23.49
C LEU A 355 8.92 -11.28 -24.30
N ALA A 356 9.02 -11.26 -25.64
CA ALA A 356 8.14 -12.04 -26.51
C ALA A 356 8.33 -13.56 -26.33
N ALA A 357 9.56 -14.03 -26.11
CA ALA A 357 9.84 -15.45 -25.85
C ALA A 357 9.27 -15.92 -24.50
N LEU A 358 9.34 -15.09 -23.45
CA LEU A 358 8.68 -15.34 -22.16
C LEU A 358 7.17 -15.52 -22.33
N LEU A 359 6.51 -14.63 -23.10
CA LEU A 359 5.09 -14.76 -23.43
C LEU A 359 4.78 -16.03 -24.24
N ALA A 360 5.58 -16.33 -25.27
CA ALA A 360 5.39 -17.52 -26.09
C ALA A 360 5.47 -18.81 -25.27
N VAL A 361 6.40 -18.91 -24.33
CA VAL A 361 6.50 -20.06 -23.42
C VAL A 361 5.33 -20.09 -22.43
N ALA A 362 4.86 -18.95 -21.91
CA ALA A 362 3.67 -18.91 -21.05
C ALA A 362 2.37 -19.31 -21.80
N LEU A 363 2.26 -19.00 -23.10
CA LEU A 363 1.15 -19.45 -23.96
C LEU A 363 1.21 -20.96 -24.26
N TYR A 364 2.41 -21.48 -24.50
CA TYR A 364 2.65 -22.88 -24.82
C TYR A 364 2.54 -23.79 -23.59
N ARG A 365 3.01 -23.32 -22.41
CA ARG A 365 2.96 -24.02 -21.12
C ARG A 365 2.08 -23.26 -20.13
N PRO A 366 0.78 -23.60 -19.98
CA PRO A 366 -0.16 -22.86 -19.14
C PRO A 366 0.21 -22.76 -17.64
N ARG A 367 1.04 -23.71 -17.14
CA ARG A 367 1.59 -23.68 -15.78
C ARG A 367 2.73 -22.66 -15.58
N ALA A 368 3.38 -22.20 -16.64
CA ALA A 368 4.47 -21.22 -16.61
C ALA A 368 3.95 -19.75 -16.47
N LEU A 369 2.85 -19.56 -15.76
CA LEU A 369 2.20 -18.26 -15.58
C LEU A 369 3.13 -17.15 -15.02
N PRO A 370 4.11 -17.41 -14.13
CA PRO A 370 5.09 -16.42 -13.70
C PRO A 370 5.86 -15.72 -14.84
N LEU A 371 6.03 -16.35 -16.00
CA LEU A 371 6.71 -15.74 -17.14
C LEU A 371 5.91 -14.58 -17.74
N LEU A 372 4.57 -14.67 -17.72
CA LEU A 372 3.69 -13.54 -18.09
C LEU A 372 3.88 -12.37 -17.14
N PHE A 373 3.90 -12.62 -15.83
CA PHE A 373 4.13 -11.58 -14.82
C PHE A 373 5.51 -10.96 -14.95
N ALA A 374 6.56 -11.76 -15.19
CA ALA A 374 7.92 -11.27 -15.36
C ALA A 374 8.07 -10.43 -16.63
N ALA A 375 7.52 -10.88 -17.77
CA ALA A 375 7.54 -10.13 -19.02
C ALA A 375 6.72 -8.83 -18.91
N GLY A 376 5.54 -8.88 -18.30
CA GLY A 376 4.67 -7.72 -18.11
C GLY A 376 5.32 -6.68 -17.19
N LEU A 377 5.89 -7.11 -16.06
CA LEU A 377 6.57 -6.23 -15.10
C LEU A 377 7.83 -5.61 -15.70
N ALA A 378 8.69 -6.40 -16.37
CA ALA A 378 9.87 -5.83 -17.03
C ALA A 378 9.49 -4.85 -18.15
N THR A 379 8.45 -5.14 -18.94
CA THR A 379 7.95 -4.15 -19.93
C THR A 379 7.48 -2.89 -19.23
N ALA A 380 6.67 -3.00 -18.17
CA ALA A 380 6.20 -1.83 -17.43
C ALA A 380 7.35 -1.01 -16.82
N LEU A 381 8.39 -1.65 -16.29
CA LEU A 381 9.57 -0.97 -15.73
C LEU A 381 10.42 -0.29 -16.82
N ILE A 382 10.62 -0.91 -17.99
CA ILE A 382 11.32 -0.29 -19.13
C ILE A 382 10.63 1.02 -19.54
N TYR A 383 9.30 1.01 -19.67
CA TYR A 383 8.56 2.19 -20.12
C TYR A 383 8.28 3.21 -19.01
N LEU A 384 8.18 2.81 -17.74
CA LEU A 384 8.08 3.78 -16.65
C LEU A 384 9.42 4.53 -16.45
N GLY A 385 10.56 3.87 -16.67
CA GLY A 385 11.89 4.46 -16.54
C GLY A 385 12.28 5.50 -17.58
N ILE A 386 11.54 5.62 -18.70
CA ILE A 386 11.79 6.69 -19.70
C ILE A 386 11.05 8.01 -19.38
N ILE A 387 10.18 8.03 -18.37
CA ILE A 387 9.38 9.22 -18.03
C ILE A 387 10.29 10.27 -17.35
N PRO A 388 10.34 11.54 -17.83
CA PRO A 388 11.19 12.56 -17.23
C PRO A 388 10.69 12.97 -15.82
N PRO A 389 11.57 13.17 -14.81
CA PRO A 389 11.17 13.57 -13.44
C PRO A 389 10.43 14.90 -13.37
N ALA A 390 10.60 15.78 -14.36
CA ALA A 390 9.86 17.03 -14.46
C ALA A 390 8.36 16.84 -14.76
N THR A 391 7.95 15.67 -15.29
CA THR A 391 6.55 15.39 -15.67
C THR A 391 5.71 14.76 -14.55
N ILE A 392 6.37 14.13 -13.55
CA ILE A 392 5.75 13.60 -12.34
C ILE A 392 6.38 14.34 -11.17
N GLY A 393 5.67 15.30 -10.58
CA GLY A 393 6.20 16.16 -9.49
C GLY A 393 6.99 15.36 -8.45
N ALA A 394 8.32 15.50 -8.51
CA ALA A 394 9.26 14.47 -8.03
C ALA A 394 9.19 14.20 -6.52
N ASP A 395 8.71 15.17 -5.73
CA ASP A 395 8.54 15.08 -4.28
C ASP A 395 7.59 13.94 -3.86
N ALA A 396 6.69 13.47 -4.74
CA ALA A 396 5.69 12.45 -4.41
C ALA A 396 6.20 11.00 -4.53
N LEU A 397 7.36 10.78 -5.14
CA LEU A 397 7.89 9.45 -5.49
C LEU A 397 9.36 9.22 -5.09
N ASP A 398 9.95 10.12 -4.31
CA ASP A 398 11.26 9.92 -3.68
C ASP A 398 11.21 8.87 -2.55
N VAL A 399 11.09 7.61 -2.96
CA VAL A 399 11.19 6.42 -2.09
C VAL A 399 12.64 5.91 -2.08
N GLY A 400 13.64 6.81 -2.21
CA GLY A 400 15.07 6.48 -2.14
C GLY A 400 15.61 5.60 -3.28
N LEU A 401 14.79 5.29 -4.30
CA LEU A 401 15.24 4.69 -5.54
C LEU A 401 15.59 5.81 -6.52
N GLY A 402 16.84 6.29 -6.44
CA GLY A 402 17.38 7.34 -7.31
C GLY A 402 17.50 6.91 -8.77
N ALA A 403 16.35 6.81 -9.45
CA ALA A 403 16.25 6.55 -10.88
C ALA A 403 16.30 7.89 -11.62
N GLU A 404 17.52 8.32 -11.97
CA GLU A 404 17.71 9.24 -13.10
C GLU A 404 16.96 8.66 -14.32
N PRO A 405 16.22 9.48 -15.08
CA PRO A 405 15.48 9.00 -16.23
C PRO A 405 16.42 8.39 -17.25
N LEU A 406 15.96 7.34 -17.93
CA LEU A 406 16.71 6.77 -19.05
C LEU A 406 16.84 7.81 -20.16
N ALA A 407 18.04 8.38 -20.31
CA ALA A 407 18.41 9.32 -21.37
C ALA A 407 18.51 8.65 -22.78
N ALA A 408 17.75 7.59 -23.03
CA ALA A 408 17.74 6.76 -24.24
C ALA A 408 16.35 6.70 -24.91
N SER A 409 15.69 7.86 -24.97
CA SER A 409 14.40 8.08 -25.65
C SER A 409 14.57 8.15 -27.18
N ASP A 410 14.92 7.03 -27.81
CA ASP A 410 15.09 6.92 -29.27
C ASP A 410 13.86 6.31 -29.99
N THR A 411 13.78 6.55 -31.30
CA THR A 411 12.78 6.02 -32.25
C THR A 411 12.68 4.50 -32.20
N LEU A 412 13.77 3.80 -31.92
CA LEU A 412 13.75 2.34 -31.72
C LEU A 412 12.86 1.96 -30.52
N THR A 413 13.05 2.61 -29.37
CA THR A 413 12.28 2.37 -28.14
C THR A 413 10.79 2.62 -28.36
N PHE A 414 10.42 3.71 -29.04
CA PHE A 414 9.03 3.98 -29.42
C PHE A 414 8.40 2.83 -30.24
N ARG A 415 9.10 2.33 -31.27
CA ARG A 415 8.60 1.24 -32.13
C ARG A 415 8.50 -0.10 -31.38
N LEU A 416 9.47 -0.41 -30.52
CA LEU A 416 9.46 -1.60 -29.69
C LEU A 416 8.31 -1.58 -28.68
N GLY A 417 7.97 -0.41 -28.14
CA GLY A 417 6.83 -0.23 -27.24
C GLY A 417 5.52 -0.59 -27.90
N ILE A 418 5.27 -0.03 -29.09
CA ILE A 418 4.08 -0.36 -29.90
C ILE A 418 4.05 -1.85 -30.24
N ALA A 419 5.17 -2.44 -30.65
CA ALA A 419 5.25 -3.87 -30.96
C ALA A 419 4.91 -4.76 -29.74
N LEU A 420 5.51 -4.48 -28.57
CA LEU A 420 5.22 -5.20 -27.34
C LEU A 420 3.77 -5.01 -26.90
N ALA A 421 3.24 -3.78 -26.94
CA ALA A 421 1.84 -3.48 -26.64
C ALA A 421 0.88 -4.33 -27.49
N LEU A 422 1.10 -4.39 -28.81
CA LEU A 422 0.29 -5.21 -29.73
C LEU A 422 0.41 -6.72 -29.42
N VAL A 423 1.61 -7.22 -29.13
CA VAL A 423 1.83 -8.62 -28.75
C VAL A 423 1.12 -8.96 -27.43
N PHE A 424 1.20 -8.10 -26.41
CA PHE A 424 0.51 -8.30 -25.14
C PHE A 424 -1.02 -8.27 -25.29
N VAL A 425 -1.58 -7.39 -26.12
CA VAL A 425 -3.03 -7.37 -26.41
C VAL A 425 -3.47 -8.66 -27.11
N ALA A 426 -2.76 -9.05 -28.18
CA ALA A 426 -3.11 -10.23 -28.98
C ALA A 426 -2.98 -11.53 -28.16
N ALA A 427 -1.84 -11.74 -27.51
CA ALA A 427 -1.60 -12.90 -26.65
C ALA A 427 -2.53 -12.90 -25.43
N GLY A 428 -2.69 -11.75 -24.78
CA GLY A 428 -3.53 -11.53 -23.60
C GLY A 428 -4.97 -11.93 -23.83
N PHE A 429 -5.62 -11.37 -24.85
CA PHE A 429 -7.02 -11.70 -25.12
C PHE A 429 -7.21 -13.09 -25.71
N TRP A 430 -6.29 -13.57 -26.56
CA TRP A 430 -6.38 -14.95 -27.09
C TRP A 430 -6.29 -15.99 -25.97
N ALA A 431 -5.32 -15.84 -25.06
CA ALA A 431 -5.17 -16.72 -23.91
C ALA A 431 -6.31 -16.55 -22.90
N ALA A 432 -6.74 -15.32 -22.61
CA ALA A 432 -7.87 -15.06 -21.73
C ALA A 432 -9.14 -15.75 -22.23
N ARG A 433 -9.40 -15.73 -23.54
CA ARG A 433 -10.53 -16.45 -24.15
C ARG A 433 -10.34 -17.97 -24.09
N ARG A 434 -9.14 -18.48 -24.41
CA ARG A 434 -8.81 -19.93 -24.33
C ARG A 434 -9.04 -20.51 -22.94
N PHE A 435 -8.73 -19.74 -21.88
CA PHE A 435 -8.84 -20.20 -20.48
C PHE A 435 -10.12 -19.73 -19.76
N ALA A 436 -11.03 -19.03 -20.43
CA ALA A 436 -12.19 -18.37 -19.81
C ALA A 436 -13.10 -19.33 -19.02
N ALA A 437 -13.39 -20.51 -19.60
CA ALA A 437 -14.18 -21.55 -18.93
C ALA A 437 -13.36 -22.35 -17.90
N ALA A 438 -12.17 -22.84 -18.28
CA ALA A 438 -11.41 -23.82 -17.49
C ALA A 438 -10.62 -23.23 -16.32
N ALA A 439 -10.06 -22.02 -16.46
CA ALA A 439 -9.11 -21.47 -15.49
C ALA A 439 -9.29 -19.93 -15.34
N PRO A 440 -10.33 -19.46 -14.62
CA PRO A 440 -10.72 -18.05 -14.60
C PRO A 440 -9.63 -17.12 -14.04
N ILE A 441 -8.81 -17.59 -13.09
CA ILE A 441 -7.67 -16.81 -12.55
C ILE A 441 -6.59 -16.63 -13.62
N ARG A 442 -6.27 -17.69 -14.37
CA ARG A 442 -5.29 -17.66 -15.47
C ARG A 442 -5.78 -16.75 -16.59
N ALA A 443 -7.05 -16.87 -16.98
CA ALA A 443 -7.68 -15.98 -17.94
C ALA A 443 -7.63 -14.51 -17.50
N ALA A 444 -7.89 -14.24 -16.22
CA ALA A 444 -7.79 -12.91 -15.64
C ALA A 444 -6.37 -12.34 -15.66
N SER A 445 -5.34 -13.13 -15.36
CA SER A 445 -3.94 -12.68 -15.46
C SER A 445 -3.55 -12.30 -16.88
N TRP A 446 -3.96 -13.09 -17.88
CA TRP A 446 -3.72 -12.77 -19.29
C TRP A 446 -4.47 -11.52 -19.76
N ALA A 447 -5.73 -11.35 -19.38
CA ALA A 447 -6.50 -10.14 -19.66
C ALA A 447 -5.90 -8.90 -18.95
N ALA A 448 -5.45 -9.04 -17.70
CA ALA A 448 -4.85 -7.95 -16.93
C ALA A 448 -3.56 -7.45 -17.58
N TRP A 449 -2.60 -8.33 -17.88
CA TRP A 449 -1.34 -7.90 -18.52
C TRP A 449 -1.53 -7.45 -19.98
N GLY A 450 -2.48 -8.06 -20.71
CA GLY A 450 -2.90 -7.59 -22.04
C GLY A 450 -3.57 -6.21 -22.04
N VAL A 451 -3.92 -5.66 -20.87
CA VAL A 451 -4.45 -4.31 -20.66
C VAL A 451 -3.40 -3.39 -20.04
N ILE A 452 -2.68 -3.85 -19.02
CA ILE A 452 -1.71 -3.03 -18.26
C ILE A 452 -0.55 -2.61 -19.15
N VAL A 453 0.08 -3.53 -19.89
CA VAL A 453 1.24 -3.20 -20.73
C VAL A 453 0.94 -2.14 -21.79
N PRO A 454 -0.06 -2.28 -22.68
CA PRO A 454 -0.37 -1.24 -23.67
C PRO A 454 -0.78 0.10 -23.04
N LEU A 455 -1.46 0.10 -21.88
CA LEU A 455 -1.78 1.35 -21.17
C LEU A 455 -0.55 2.04 -20.59
N VAL A 456 0.36 1.29 -19.95
CA VAL A 456 1.61 1.83 -19.40
C VAL A 456 2.52 2.34 -20.53
N VAL A 457 2.69 1.56 -21.60
CA VAL A 457 3.45 1.97 -22.79
C VAL A 457 2.85 3.24 -23.39
N LEU A 458 1.54 3.28 -23.63
CA LEU A 458 0.89 4.46 -24.22
C LEU A 458 1.07 5.71 -23.34
N THR A 459 0.87 5.57 -22.03
CA THR A 459 0.99 6.68 -21.07
C THR A 459 2.43 7.19 -21.00
N ALA A 460 3.41 6.29 -20.92
CA ALA A 460 4.83 6.63 -20.90
C ALA A 460 5.27 7.33 -22.19
N LEU A 461 4.87 6.80 -23.36
CA LEU A 461 5.23 7.41 -24.65
C LEU A 461 4.58 8.79 -24.82
N TRP A 462 3.33 8.98 -24.39
CA TRP A 462 2.69 10.30 -24.38
C TRP A 462 3.40 11.27 -23.43
N LEU A 463 3.70 10.89 -22.19
CA LEU A 463 4.41 11.76 -21.23
C LEU A 463 5.86 12.08 -21.64
N THR A 464 6.51 11.22 -22.43
CA THR A 464 7.91 11.39 -22.87
C THR A 464 8.04 12.12 -24.21
N PHE A 465 7.07 11.96 -25.12
CA PHE A 465 7.18 12.41 -26.52
C PHE A 465 5.95 13.18 -27.05
N GLY A 466 4.85 13.23 -26.30
CA GLY A 466 3.61 13.87 -26.73
C GLY A 466 3.42 15.29 -26.17
N ASP A 467 2.41 15.98 -26.68
CA ASP A 467 1.95 17.25 -26.14
C ASP A 467 1.07 17.00 -24.90
N ILE A 468 1.39 17.64 -23.77
CA ILE A 468 0.67 17.46 -22.50
C ILE A 468 -0.66 18.23 -22.50
N ASP A 469 -0.76 19.35 -23.23
CA ASP A 469 -1.95 20.20 -23.27
C ASP A 469 -3.02 19.62 -24.20
N ARG A 470 -2.63 19.17 -25.40
CA ARG A 470 -3.56 18.56 -26.37
C ARG A 470 -2.86 17.77 -27.48
N ASP A 471 -2.96 16.44 -27.41
CA ASP A 471 -2.37 15.52 -28.39
C ASP A 471 -3.38 14.52 -28.98
N PHE A 472 -3.86 14.83 -30.19
CA PHE A 472 -4.71 13.91 -30.97
C PHE A 472 -3.96 12.68 -31.49
N GLY A 473 -2.62 12.76 -31.62
CA GLY A 473 -1.76 11.67 -32.05
C GLY A 473 -1.74 10.51 -31.07
N TYR A 474 -1.76 10.80 -29.75
CA TYR A 474 -1.89 9.79 -28.69
C TYR A 474 -3.34 9.50 -28.27
N ALA A 475 -4.24 10.48 -28.37
CA ALA A 475 -5.66 10.26 -28.07
C ALA A 475 -6.34 9.26 -29.03
N LEU A 476 -5.92 9.19 -30.31
CA LEU A 476 -6.47 8.24 -31.27
C LEU A 476 -6.10 6.77 -30.96
N PRO A 477 -4.82 6.42 -30.66
CA PRO A 477 -4.45 5.14 -30.06
C PRO A 477 -5.19 4.84 -28.74
N ALA A 478 -5.38 5.82 -27.87
CA ALA A 478 -6.15 5.65 -26.64
C ALA A 478 -7.61 5.24 -26.94
N LEU A 479 -8.27 5.93 -27.89
CA LEU A 479 -9.60 5.58 -28.37
C LEU A 479 -9.65 4.18 -28.99
N LEU A 480 -8.63 3.81 -29.77
CA LEU A 480 -8.51 2.47 -30.34
C LEU A 480 -8.42 1.41 -29.24
N LEU A 481 -7.67 1.64 -28.17
CA LEU A 481 -7.62 0.75 -27.02
C LEU A 481 -8.99 0.64 -26.32
N VAL A 482 -9.78 1.72 -26.19
CA VAL A 482 -11.17 1.62 -25.67
C VAL A 482 -11.98 0.60 -26.48
N VAL A 483 -11.94 0.71 -27.82
CA VAL A 483 -12.69 -0.16 -28.74
C VAL A 483 -12.16 -1.60 -28.68
N VAL A 484 -10.84 -1.79 -28.74
CA VAL A 484 -10.18 -3.10 -28.72
C VAL A 484 -10.42 -3.81 -27.38
N PHE A 485 -10.36 -3.11 -26.26
CA PHE A 485 -10.62 -3.67 -24.94
C PHE A 485 -12.11 -3.98 -24.71
N ALA A 486 -13.02 -3.13 -25.20
CA ALA A 486 -14.46 -3.42 -25.16
C ALA A 486 -14.84 -4.64 -26.02
N ALA A 487 -14.33 -4.70 -27.25
CA ALA A 487 -14.53 -5.84 -28.14
C ALA A 487 -13.88 -7.12 -27.62
N GLY A 488 -12.66 -7.02 -27.07
CA GLY A 488 -11.94 -8.12 -26.43
C GLY A 488 -12.68 -8.66 -25.20
N GLY A 489 -13.21 -7.79 -24.35
CA GLY A 489 -14.05 -8.17 -23.21
C GLY A 489 -15.30 -8.95 -23.63
N GLU A 490 -16.04 -8.45 -24.62
CA GLU A 490 -17.21 -9.15 -25.19
C GLU A 490 -16.82 -10.48 -25.88
N TRP A 491 -15.64 -10.55 -26.52
CA TRP A 491 -15.12 -11.76 -27.18
C TRP A 491 -14.71 -12.85 -26.19
N ILE A 492 -14.10 -12.46 -25.05
CA ILE A 492 -13.80 -13.34 -23.91
C ILE A 492 -15.10 -13.78 -23.23
N ALA A 493 -16.04 -12.87 -22.99
CA ALA A 493 -17.31 -13.15 -22.31
C ALA A 493 -18.13 -14.26 -23.01
N ARG A 494 -18.04 -14.37 -24.33
CA ARG A 494 -18.69 -15.44 -25.11
C ARG A 494 -18.08 -16.84 -24.93
N ALA A 495 -16.91 -16.94 -24.29
CA ALA A 495 -16.23 -18.20 -23.98
C ALA A 495 -16.27 -18.55 -22.47
N GLU A 496 -17.00 -17.77 -21.66
CA GLU A 496 -17.28 -18.11 -20.26
C GLU A 496 -18.34 -19.21 -20.17
N GLU A 497 -18.35 -19.95 -19.07
CA GLU A 497 -19.39 -20.94 -18.74
C GLU A 497 -20.04 -20.58 -17.38
N PRO A 498 -21.34 -20.19 -17.34
CA PRO A 498 -22.19 -19.86 -18.49
C PRO A 498 -21.71 -18.61 -19.24
N PRO A 499 -22.05 -18.47 -20.54
CA PRO A 499 -21.58 -17.37 -21.38
C PRO A 499 -22.17 -16.02 -20.96
N LEU A 500 -21.43 -14.95 -21.24
CA LEU A 500 -21.79 -13.55 -20.98
C LEU A 500 -22.04 -13.26 -19.48
N ARG A 501 -21.30 -13.94 -18.59
CA ARG A 501 -21.39 -13.72 -17.14
C ARG A 501 -20.68 -12.45 -16.68
N GLY A 502 -19.61 -12.05 -17.39
CA GLY A 502 -18.79 -10.89 -17.05
C GLY A 502 -17.85 -11.18 -15.88
N GLY A 503 -17.10 -12.28 -15.96
CA GLY A 503 -16.12 -12.70 -14.96
C GLY A 503 -14.88 -11.81 -14.87
N PRO A 504 -13.87 -12.22 -14.10
CA PRO A 504 -12.70 -11.37 -13.81
C PRO A 504 -11.90 -10.95 -15.05
N ALA A 505 -11.75 -11.84 -16.05
CA ALA A 505 -11.06 -11.51 -17.30
C ALA A 505 -11.78 -10.41 -18.12
N VAL A 506 -13.10 -10.53 -18.25
CA VAL A 506 -13.97 -9.51 -18.88
C VAL A 506 -13.92 -8.21 -18.08
N SER A 507 -13.83 -8.31 -16.75
CA SER A 507 -13.72 -7.15 -15.86
C SER A 507 -12.41 -6.39 -16.05
N PHE A 508 -11.27 -7.09 -16.22
CA PHE A 508 -10.00 -6.44 -16.56
C PHE A 508 -10.04 -5.78 -17.94
N ALA A 509 -10.60 -6.44 -18.95
CA ALA A 509 -10.74 -5.87 -20.29
C ALA A 509 -11.60 -4.59 -20.27
N LEU A 510 -12.82 -4.64 -19.73
CA LEU A 510 -13.72 -3.48 -19.69
C LEU A 510 -13.22 -2.37 -18.76
N GLY A 511 -12.61 -2.72 -17.61
CA GLY A 511 -11.95 -1.75 -16.73
C GLY A 511 -10.79 -1.04 -17.43
N GLY A 512 -9.98 -1.79 -18.19
CA GLY A 512 -8.96 -1.26 -19.08
C GLY A 512 -9.51 -0.31 -20.13
N GLY A 513 -10.63 -0.66 -20.76
CA GLY A 513 -11.35 0.23 -21.69
C GLY A 513 -11.84 1.52 -21.01
N GLY A 514 -12.25 1.43 -19.74
CA GLY A 514 -12.50 2.59 -18.89
C GLY A 514 -11.28 3.50 -18.77
N VAL A 515 -10.14 2.96 -18.31
CA VAL A 515 -8.88 3.71 -18.14
C VAL A 515 -8.36 4.30 -19.45
N ALA A 516 -8.41 3.53 -20.55
CA ALA A 516 -8.10 4.02 -21.90
C ALA A 516 -8.97 5.22 -22.28
N GLY A 517 -10.25 5.23 -21.88
CA GLY A 517 -11.18 6.34 -22.09
C GLY A 517 -10.84 7.57 -21.25
N LEU A 518 -10.40 7.38 -19.99
CA LEU A 518 -9.92 8.50 -19.15
C LEU A 518 -8.68 9.15 -19.79
N LEU A 519 -7.71 8.36 -20.23
CA LEU A 519 -6.50 8.82 -20.91
C LEU A 519 -6.83 9.51 -22.25
N MET A 520 -7.71 8.91 -23.06
CA MET A 520 -8.16 9.47 -24.34
C MET A 520 -8.76 10.87 -24.18
N LEU A 521 -9.63 11.05 -23.18
CA LEU A 521 -10.21 12.36 -22.89
C LEU A 521 -9.14 13.36 -22.45
N HIS A 522 -8.23 12.95 -21.56
CA HIS A 522 -7.15 13.80 -21.05
C HIS A 522 -6.17 14.24 -22.15
N MET A 523 -5.83 13.34 -23.09
CA MET A 523 -4.96 13.65 -24.24
C MET A 523 -5.66 14.52 -25.28
N ALA A 524 -6.97 14.36 -25.51
CA ALA A 524 -7.68 15.05 -26.59
C ALA A 524 -8.18 16.46 -26.24
N PHE A 525 -8.36 16.77 -24.95
CA PHE A 525 -9.08 17.96 -24.51
C PHE A 525 -8.37 18.69 -23.36
N GLY A 526 -8.29 20.01 -23.48
CA GLY A 526 -7.78 20.88 -22.42
C GLY A 526 -8.59 20.80 -21.11
N SER A 527 -8.05 21.42 -20.07
CA SER A 527 -8.40 21.21 -18.67
C SER A 527 -9.92 21.18 -18.37
N GLY A 528 -10.64 22.21 -18.81
CA GLY A 528 -12.06 22.35 -18.52
C GLY A 528 -12.95 21.31 -19.22
N TRP A 529 -12.71 21.09 -20.51
CA TRP A 529 -13.46 20.10 -21.28
C TRP A 529 -13.22 18.68 -20.78
N THR A 530 -11.99 18.36 -20.37
CA THR A 530 -11.68 17.05 -19.77
C THR A 530 -12.53 16.80 -18.52
N THR A 531 -12.66 17.74 -17.59
CA THR A 531 -13.52 17.56 -16.39
C THR A 531 -14.99 17.28 -16.77
N VAL A 532 -15.55 18.06 -17.69
CA VAL A 532 -16.94 17.94 -18.16
C VAL A 532 -17.18 16.60 -18.84
N LEU A 533 -16.34 16.23 -19.81
CA LEU A 533 -16.47 15.02 -20.61
C LEU A 533 -16.23 13.76 -19.79
N LEU A 534 -15.31 13.80 -18.81
CA LEU A 534 -15.04 12.69 -17.89
C LEU A 534 -16.25 12.40 -16.99
N GLY A 535 -16.95 13.44 -16.52
CA GLY A 535 -18.23 13.29 -15.83
C GLY A 535 -19.31 12.70 -16.73
N ALA A 536 -19.45 13.22 -17.94
CA ALA A 536 -20.38 12.69 -18.95
C ALA A 536 -20.08 11.24 -19.33
N ALA A 537 -18.81 10.83 -19.37
CA ALA A 537 -18.38 9.48 -19.73
C ALA A 537 -18.93 8.40 -18.78
N ALA A 538 -19.25 8.73 -17.53
CA ALA A 538 -19.92 7.81 -16.59
C ALA A 538 -21.29 7.29 -17.11
N VAL A 539 -21.94 8.03 -18.01
CA VAL A 539 -23.21 7.64 -18.64
C VAL A 539 -23.04 6.43 -19.58
N VAL A 540 -21.90 6.30 -20.27
CA VAL A 540 -21.66 5.25 -21.27
C VAL A 540 -21.70 3.83 -20.66
N PRO A 541 -20.90 3.49 -19.63
CA PRO A 541 -20.96 2.16 -19.02
C PRO A 541 -22.27 1.94 -18.24
N ALA A 542 -22.90 3.00 -17.71
CA ALA A 542 -24.23 2.89 -17.11
C ALA A 542 -25.31 2.51 -18.16
N LEU A 543 -25.31 3.10 -19.35
CA LEU A 543 -26.19 2.71 -20.46
C LEU A 543 -25.90 1.30 -20.97
N ALA A 544 -24.62 0.90 -21.02
CA ALA A 544 -24.22 -0.45 -21.45
C ALA A 544 -24.88 -1.56 -20.61
N THR A 545 -25.24 -1.28 -19.35
CA THR A 545 -26.00 -2.23 -18.49
C THR A 545 -27.38 -2.61 -19.02
N ARG A 546 -27.93 -1.89 -20.03
CA ARG A 546 -29.17 -2.29 -20.72
C ARG A 546 -29.00 -3.51 -21.63
N TRP A 547 -27.80 -3.73 -22.17
CA TRP A 547 -27.51 -4.81 -23.12
C TRP A 547 -26.69 -5.96 -22.51
N ARG A 548 -25.92 -5.66 -21.46
CA ARG A 548 -25.04 -6.62 -20.76
C ARG A 548 -25.09 -6.39 -19.24
N SER A 549 -25.44 -7.43 -18.48
CA SER A 549 -25.49 -7.38 -17.02
C SER A 549 -24.11 -7.58 -16.35
N PHE A 550 -23.02 -7.14 -16.99
CA PHE A 550 -21.66 -7.34 -16.47
C PHE A 550 -21.44 -6.51 -15.19
N PRO A 551 -21.01 -7.12 -14.06
CA PRO A 551 -20.88 -6.40 -12.79
C PRO A 551 -19.92 -5.20 -12.81
N VAL A 552 -18.89 -5.26 -13.66
CA VAL A 552 -17.86 -4.22 -13.80
C VAL A 552 -18.41 -2.89 -14.34
N LEU A 553 -19.47 -2.90 -15.16
CA LEU A 553 -19.94 -1.70 -15.87
C LEU A 553 -20.40 -0.60 -14.89
N GLY A 554 -21.11 -0.97 -13.82
CA GLY A 554 -21.46 -0.01 -12.77
C GLY A 554 -20.22 0.59 -12.09
N TRP A 555 -19.19 -0.22 -11.86
CA TRP A 555 -17.94 0.25 -11.23
C TRP A 555 -17.10 1.13 -12.15
N ILE A 556 -17.17 0.99 -13.48
CA ILE A 556 -16.51 1.91 -14.42
C ILE A 556 -17.17 3.31 -14.35
N ALA A 557 -18.50 3.38 -14.20
CA ALA A 557 -19.19 4.65 -13.97
C ALA A 557 -18.73 5.34 -12.66
N VAL A 558 -18.57 4.56 -11.59
CA VAL A 558 -18.01 5.04 -10.32
C VAL A 558 -16.54 5.46 -10.48
N GLY A 559 -15.74 4.72 -11.25
CA GLY A 559 -14.34 5.06 -11.55
C GLY A 559 -14.21 6.40 -12.26
N ALA A 560 -15.08 6.70 -13.24
CA ALA A 560 -15.14 8.01 -13.86
C ALA A 560 -15.48 9.12 -12.83
N ALA A 561 -16.42 8.89 -11.92
CA ALA A 561 -16.74 9.85 -10.86
C ALA A 561 -15.60 10.09 -9.87
N VAL A 562 -14.84 9.05 -9.51
CA VAL A 562 -13.62 9.17 -8.70
C VAL A 562 -12.54 9.95 -9.44
N ALA A 563 -12.38 9.72 -10.75
CA ALA A 563 -11.41 10.45 -11.57
C ALA A 563 -11.76 11.95 -11.69
N VAL A 564 -13.04 12.30 -11.87
CA VAL A 564 -13.49 13.71 -11.83
C VAL A 564 -13.24 14.30 -10.43
N LEU A 565 -13.56 13.56 -9.35
CA LEU A 565 -13.35 14.05 -7.98
C LEU A 565 -11.87 14.31 -7.68
N GLY A 566 -10.96 13.43 -8.10
CA GLY A 566 -9.52 13.61 -7.96
C GLY A 566 -9.01 14.82 -8.76
N ARG A 567 -9.46 14.97 -10.01
CA ARG A 567 -9.13 16.11 -10.87
C ARG A 567 -9.56 17.44 -10.24
N VAL A 568 -10.80 17.51 -9.76
CA VAL A 568 -11.41 18.68 -9.12
C VAL A 568 -10.83 19.00 -7.74
N ALA A 569 -10.29 18.01 -7.03
CA ALA A 569 -9.57 18.22 -5.78
C ALA A 569 -8.18 18.84 -5.99
N PHE A 570 -7.56 18.62 -7.15
CA PHE A 570 -6.27 19.19 -7.54
C PHE A 570 -6.42 20.58 -8.19
N ASP A 571 -7.38 20.72 -9.12
CA ASP A 571 -7.74 21.99 -9.77
C ASP A 571 -9.24 22.29 -9.57
N PRO A 572 -9.61 23.05 -8.52
CA PRO A 572 -10.99 23.48 -8.28
C PRO A 572 -11.50 24.53 -9.26
N THR A 573 -10.61 25.22 -9.97
CA THR A 573 -10.97 26.23 -10.97
C THR A 573 -11.41 25.62 -12.30
N ILE A 574 -11.07 24.34 -12.56
CA ILE A 574 -11.44 23.50 -13.73
C ILE A 574 -10.77 23.95 -15.05
N VAL A 575 -10.68 25.26 -15.24
CA VAL A 575 -9.93 25.97 -16.27
C VAL A 575 -8.92 26.88 -15.60
N ASP A 576 -7.93 27.37 -16.34
CA ASP A 576 -6.98 28.36 -15.82
C ASP A 576 -7.70 29.57 -15.22
N ALA A 577 -7.21 30.07 -14.09
CA ALA A 577 -7.85 31.17 -13.36
C ALA A 577 -8.07 32.43 -14.24
N ALA A 578 -7.21 32.67 -15.23
CA ALA A 578 -7.35 33.77 -16.19
C ALA A 578 -8.46 33.55 -17.25
N ALA A 579 -8.86 32.30 -17.50
CA ALA A 579 -9.94 31.92 -18.42
C ALA A 579 -11.32 31.84 -17.73
N LEU A 580 -11.37 31.99 -16.40
CA LEU A 580 -12.61 31.96 -15.64
C LEU A 580 -13.34 33.31 -15.73
N SER A 581 -14.54 33.31 -16.32
CA SER A 581 -15.38 34.50 -16.40
C SER A 581 -15.84 34.98 -15.03
N THR A 582 -15.79 36.29 -14.79
CA THR A 582 -16.29 36.95 -13.57
C THR A 582 -17.82 36.92 -13.42
N THR A 583 -18.56 36.39 -14.40
CA THR A 583 -20.01 36.21 -14.27
C THR A 583 -20.33 35.22 -13.13
N PRO A 584 -21.19 35.58 -12.14
CA PRO A 584 -21.35 34.77 -10.93
C PRO A 584 -21.86 33.33 -11.13
N VAL A 585 -22.71 33.10 -12.14
CA VAL A 585 -23.38 31.80 -12.36
C VAL A 585 -23.01 31.15 -13.69
N PHE A 586 -22.98 31.92 -14.79
CA PHE A 586 -22.76 31.39 -16.14
C PHE A 586 -21.28 31.35 -16.55
N ASN A 587 -20.44 30.81 -15.66
CA ASN A 587 -19.00 30.60 -15.85
C ASN A 587 -18.66 29.10 -15.99
N TRP A 588 -17.38 28.74 -16.08
CA TRP A 588 -16.90 27.36 -16.28
C TRP A 588 -17.15 26.40 -15.10
N LEU A 589 -17.40 26.91 -13.88
CA LEU A 589 -17.70 26.08 -12.71
C LEU A 589 -19.07 25.40 -12.85
N LEU A 590 -20.05 26.09 -13.45
CA LEU A 590 -21.40 25.55 -13.65
C LEU A 590 -21.41 24.29 -14.55
N PRO A 591 -20.84 24.27 -15.77
CA PRO A 591 -20.74 23.04 -16.54
C PRO A 591 -19.74 22.06 -15.91
N GLY A 592 -18.61 22.54 -15.37
CA GLY A 592 -17.54 21.68 -14.87
C GLY A 592 -17.87 20.87 -13.62
N TYR A 593 -18.74 21.37 -12.72
CA TYR A 593 -19.29 20.59 -11.61
C TYR A 593 -20.72 20.08 -11.89
N GLY A 594 -21.55 20.87 -12.57
CA GLY A 594 -22.97 20.58 -12.80
C GLY A 594 -23.24 19.50 -13.85
N VAL A 595 -22.45 19.43 -14.93
CA VAL A 595 -22.59 18.33 -15.91
C VAL A 595 -22.22 16.99 -15.29
N PRO A 596 -21.09 16.83 -14.54
CA PRO A 596 -20.86 15.64 -13.73
C PRO A 596 -22.00 15.32 -12.76
N ALA A 597 -22.55 16.30 -12.03
CA ALA A 597 -23.68 16.06 -11.12
C ALA A 597 -24.89 15.44 -11.83
N LEU A 598 -25.29 15.98 -12.99
CA LEU A 598 -26.39 15.47 -13.80
C LEU A 598 -26.07 14.11 -14.42
N ALA A 599 -24.85 13.91 -14.92
CA ALA A 599 -24.39 12.67 -15.52
C ALA A 599 -24.37 11.52 -14.48
N PHE A 600 -23.89 11.79 -13.26
CA PHE A 600 -23.91 10.84 -12.15
C PHE A 600 -25.34 10.54 -11.68
N GLY A 601 -26.23 11.53 -11.66
CA GLY A 601 -27.65 11.34 -11.38
C GLY A 601 -28.34 10.46 -12.42
N PHE A 602 -28.03 10.67 -13.70
CA PHE A 602 -28.51 9.81 -14.79
C PHE A 602 -27.94 8.39 -14.70
N ALA A 603 -26.64 8.24 -14.43
CA ALA A 603 -26.00 6.95 -14.24
C ALA A 603 -26.62 6.17 -13.07
N ALA A 604 -26.89 6.84 -11.94
CA ALA A 604 -27.61 6.27 -10.81
C ALA A 604 -29.03 5.82 -11.17
N TRP A 605 -29.81 6.68 -11.83
CA TRP A 605 -31.16 6.34 -12.31
C TRP A 605 -31.17 5.15 -13.27
N GLN A 606 -30.18 5.08 -14.16
CA GLN A 606 -30.04 3.99 -15.12
C GLN A 606 -29.63 2.67 -14.43
N LEU A 607 -28.65 2.71 -13.53
CA LEU A 607 -28.22 1.55 -12.76
C LEU A 607 -29.32 1.01 -11.84
N ALA A 608 -30.18 1.88 -11.30
CA ALA A 608 -31.36 1.47 -10.52
C ALA A 608 -32.36 0.63 -11.32
N ARG A 609 -32.42 0.80 -12.64
CA ARG A 609 -33.31 0.04 -13.54
C ARG A 609 -32.74 -1.28 -14.04
N THR A 610 -31.42 -1.50 -13.94
CA THR A 610 -30.75 -2.67 -14.55
C THR A 610 -30.10 -3.60 -13.52
N THR A 611 -29.27 -3.05 -12.63
CA THR A 611 -28.47 -3.85 -11.69
C THR A 611 -28.89 -3.65 -10.23
N ASN A 612 -29.40 -2.46 -9.91
CA ASN A 612 -29.80 -2.02 -8.56
C ASN A 612 -28.75 -2.31 -7.46
N GLY A 613 -27.47 -2.38 -7.84
CA GLY A 613 -26.37 -2.79 -6.95
C GLY A 613 -25.63 -1.61 -6.31
N ARG A 614 -24.57 -1.91 -5.54
CA ARG A 614 -23.73 -0.91 -4.85
C ARG A 614 -23.26 0.27 -5.72
N PRO A 615 -22.90 0.10 -7.02
CA PRO A 615 -22.50 1.24 -7.86
C PRO A 615 -23.57 2.31 -8.03
N ARG A 616 -24.86 1.93 -7.99
CA ARG A 616 -25.99 2.88 -7.98
C ARG A 616 -25.87 3.86 -6.83
N LEU A 617 -25.63 3.36 -5.61
CA LEU A 617 -25.56 4.17 -4.38
C LEU A 617 -24.35 5.09 -4.38
N ALA A 618 -23.21 4.61 -4.86
CA ALA A 618 -22.02 5.43 -5.07
C ALA A 618 -22.30 6.56 -6.07
N MET A 619 -23.09 6.29 -7.13
CA MET A 619 -23.47 7.31 -8.11
C MET A 619 -24.52 8.29 -7.59
N GLU A 620 -25.49 7.87 -6.77
CA GLU A 620 -26.42 8.78 -6.06
C GLU A 620 -25.64 9.73 -5.12
N ALA A 621 -24.67 9.20 -4.38
CA ALA A 621 -23.80 9.99 -3.50
C ALA A 621 -22.89 10.94 -4.28
N ALA A 622 -22.30 10.50 -5.40
CA ALA A 622 -21.47 11.35 -6.27
C ALA A 622 -22.30 12.48 -6.91
N ALA A 623 -23.51 12.19 -7.40
CA ALA A 623 -24.42 13.19 -7.95
C ALA A 623 -24.78 14.27 -6.92
N ALA A 624 -25.11 13.85 -5.69
CA ALA A 624 -25.40 14.78 -4.60
C ALA A 624 -24.17 15.61 -4.22
N LEU A 625 -23.00 14.99 -4.10
CA LEU A 625 -21.74 15.67 -3.79
C LEU A 625 -21.40 16.72 -4.85
N PHE A 626 -21.43 16.36 -6.13
CA PHE A 626 -21.12 17.30 -7.22
C PHE A 626 -22.16 18.41 -7.35
N GLY A 627 -23.44 18.14 -7.12
CA GLY A 627 -24.47 19.19 -7.06
C GLY A 627 -24.19 20.20 -5.94
N LEU A 628 -23.78 19.73 -4.76
CA LEU A 628 -23.43 20.58 -3.63
C LEU A 628 -22.11 21.33 -3.84
N LEU A 629 -21.10 20.71 -4.46
CA LEU A 629 -19.85 21.36 -4.86
C LEU A 629 -20.09 22.43 -5.93
N THR A 630 -21.00 22.20 -6.88
CA THR A 630 -21.42 23.22 -7.88
C THR A 630 -21.90 24.48 -7.17
N ILE A 631 -22.79 24.33 -6.17
CA ILE A 631 -23.31 25.46 -5.40
C ILE A 631 -22.19 26.12 -4.58
N ALA A 632 -21.36 25.34 -3.88
CA ALA A 632 -20.27 25.87 -3.05
C ALA A 632 -19.27 26.70 -3.86
N MET A 633 -18.86 26.21 -5.03
CA MET A 633 -17.86 26.90 -5.87
C MET A 633 -18.42 28.13 -6.56
N LEU A 634 -19.68 28.09 -7.02
CA LEU A 634 -20.35 29.28 -7.55
C LEU A 634 -20.55 30.35 -6.46
N VAL A 635 -20.84 29.96 -5.22
CA VAL A 635 -20.92 30.88 -4.07
C VAL A 635 -19.55 31.50 -3.78
N ARG A 636 -18.47 30.70 -3.71
CA ARG A 636 -17.10 31.20 -3.50
C ARG A 636 -16.72 32.26 -4.54
N HIS A 637 -16.95 31.92 -5.81
CA HIS A 637 -16.65 32.77 -6.97
C HIS A 637 -17.48 34.05 -6.97
N ALA A 638 -18.78 33.95 -6.71
CA ALA A 638 -19.68 35.11 -6.66
C ALA A 638 -19.32 36.09 -5.52
N MET A 639 -18.89 35.57 -4.37
CA MET A 639 -18.57 36.38 -3.19
C MET A 639 -17.19 37.05 -3.27
N HIS A 640 -16.23 36.46 -3.98
CA HIS A 640 -14.90 37.02 -4.23
C HIS A 640 -14.80 37.76 -5.58
N GLY A 641 -15.89 38.39 -6.03
CA GLY A 641 -15.88 39.29 -7.20
C GLY A 641 -15.59 38.61 -8.54
N GLY A 642 -15.76 37.29 -8.64
CA GLY A 642 -15.49 36.52 -9.86
C GLY A 642 -14.10 35.90 -9.93
N VAL A 643 -13.41 35.75 -8.80
CA VAL A 643 -12.11 35.05 -8.68
C VAL A 643 -12.22 33.96 -7.60
N ILE A 644 -11.45 32.87 -7.73
CA ILE A 644 -11.27 31.88 -6.66
C ILE A 644 -9.85 32.07 -6.12
N ASP A 645 -9.72 32.75 -4.99
CA ASP A 645 -8.44 33.04 -4.34
C ASP A 645 -8.36 32.40 -2.93
N THR A 646 -7.28 32.71 -2.20
CA THR A 646 -7.07 32.34 -0.80
C THR A 646 -7.58 33.41 0.18
N GLY A 647 -8.54 34.24 -0.25
CA GLY A 647 -9.11 35.32 0.54
C GLY A 647 -9.73 34.85 1.87
N PRO A 648 -9.85 35.77 2.86
CA PRO A 648 -10.44 35.44 4.15
C PRO A 648 -11.94 35.17 4.00
N VAL A 649 -12.33 33.92 4.27
CA VAL A 649 -13.73 33.47 4.23
C VAL A 649 -14.59 34.31 5.17
N THR A 650 -15.60 34.98 4.60
CA THR A 650 -16.56 35.82 5.35
C THR A 650 -17.57 34.98 6.13
N LEU A 651 -18.24 35.55 7.13
CA LEU A 651 -19.31 34.82 7.84
C LEU A 651 -20.44 34.42 6.89
N ALA A 652 -20.78 35.28 5.92
CA ALA A 652 -21.82 34.99 4.92
C ALA A 652 -21.50 33.76 4.06
N GLU A 653 -20.24 33.64 3.60
CA GLU A 653 -19.77 32.50 2.81
C GLU A 653 -19.75 31.22 3.65
N GLN A 654 -19.20 31.32 4.87
CA GLN A 654 -19.10 30.19 5.80
C GLN A 654 -20.47 29.66 6.24
N ALA A 655 -21.48 30.53 6.38
CA ALA A 655 -22.85 30.15 6.68
C ALA A 655 -23.46 29.30 5.56
N ILE A 656 -23.22 29.69 4.30
CA ILE A 656 -23.69 28.93 3.14
C ILE A 656 -22.98 27.56 3.06
N TYR A 657 -21.66 27.50 3.27
CA TYR A 657 -20.95 26.22 3.37
C TYR A 657 -21.47 25.32 4.49
N THR A 658 -21.83 25.89 5.63
CA THR A 658 -22.43 25.14 6.74
C THR A 658 -23.81 24.56 6.36
N LEU A 659 -24.66 25.32 5.65
CA LEU A 659 -25.93 24.81 5.13
C LEU A 659 -25.72 23.69 4.09
N ILE A 660 -24.75 23.86 3.19
CA ILE A 660 -24.36 22.86 2.20
C ILE A 660 -23.87 21.57 2.88
N ALA A 661 -23.02 21.69 3.91
CA ALA A 661 -22.48 20.54 4.65
C ALA A 661 -23.54 19.79 5.47
N LEU A 662 -24.45 20.51 6.15
CA LEU A 662 -25.61 19.91 6.82
C LEU A 662 -26.55 19.22 5.82
N GLY A 663 -26.77 19.83 4.64
CA GLY A 663 -27.50 19.23 3.53
C GLY A 663 -26.83 17.95 2.99
N ALA A 664 -25.50 17.95 2.83
CA ALA A 664 -24.72 16.77 2.45
C ALA A 664 -24.91 15.62 3.45
N GLY A 665 -24.77 15.93 4.75
CA GLY A 665 -24.99 14.97 5.82
C GLY A 665 -26.42 14.39 5.79
N ALA A 666 -27.43 15.25 5.60
CA ALA A 666 -28.82 14.83 5.47
C ALA A 666 -29.05 13.89 4.27
N ILE A 667 -28.52 14.23 3.08
CA ILE A 667 -28.67 13.41 1.88
C ILE A 667 -27.97 12.05 2.04
N LEU A 668 -26.75 12.02 2.58
CA LEU A 668 -26.03 10.76 2.84
C LEU A 668 -26.76 9.87 3.85
N VAL A 669 -27.40 10.45 4.87
CA VAL A 669 -28.29 9.70 5.79
C VAL A 669 -29.51 9.15 5.04
N VAL A 670 -30.15 9.92 4.16
CA VAL A 670 -31.31 9.45 3.38
C VAL A 670 -30.93 8.30 2.44
N ILE A 671 -29.77 8.35 1.78
CA ILE A 671 -29.28 7.27 0.91
C ILE A 671 -28.99 6.01 1.73
N ASP A 672 -28.27 6.12 2.85
CA ASP A 672 -27.97 4.99 3.74
C ASP A 672 -29.25 4.33 4.31
N LEU A 673 -30.27 5.12 4.65
CA LEU A 673 -31.54 4.58 5.15
C LEU A 673 -32.37 3.87 4.07
N ARG A 674 -32.21 4.23 2.80
CA ARG A 674 -32.82 3.51 1.66
C ARG A 674 -32.05 2.23 1.29
N SER A 675 -30.75 2.17 1.57
CA SER A 675 -29.90 1.02 1.25
C SER A 675 -28.70 0.97 2.20
N PRO A 676 -28.83 0.31 3.36
CA PRO A 676 -27.85 0.35 4.43
C PRO A 676 -26.47 -0.14 4.00
N SER A 677 -25.43 0.64 4.29
CA SER A 677 -24.05 0.20 4.14
C SER A 677 -23.17 0.73 5.28
N PRO A 678 -22.19 -0.04 5.78
CA PRO A 678 -21.28 0.46 6.81
C PRO A 678 -20.58 1.76 6.40
N VAL A 679 -20.15 1.86 5.14
CA VAL A 679 -19.43 3.02 4.61
C VAL A 679 -20.31 4.29 4.63
N LEU A 680 -21.55 4.24 4.11
CA LEU A 680 -22.43 5.41 4.15
C LEU A 680 -22.91 5.72 5.57
N ARG A 681 -23.11 4.70 6.42
CA ARG A 681 -23.43 4.89 7.84
C ARG A 681 -22.36 5.69 8.58
N TYR A 682 -21.09 5.27 8.49
CA TYR A 682 -19.99 5.97 9.16
C TYR A 682 -19.64 7.29 8.46
N GLY A 683 -19.65 7.34 7.12
CA GLY A 683 -19.38 8.55 6.35
C GLY A 683 -20.38 9.67 6.62
N SER A 684 -21.68 9.37 6.66
CA SER A 684 -22.71 10.37 7.00
C SER A 684 -22.60 10.88 8.44
N MET A 685 -22.25 10.03 9.40
CA MET A 685 -21.98 10.47 10.78
C MET A 685 -20.72 11.32 10.88
N ALA A 686 -19.64 10.94 10.19
CA ALA A 686 -18.40 11.72 10.14
C ALA A 686 -18.63 13.11 9.51
N ALA A 687 -19.33 13.19 8.38
CA ALA A 687 -19.71 14.45 7.75
C ALA A 687 -20.54 15.34 8.69
N GLY A 688 -21.48 14.75 9.44
CA GLY A 688 -22.25 15.46 10.47
C GLY A 688 -21.39 15.97 11.64
N VAL A 689 -20.51 15.15 12.19
CA VAL A 689 -19.58 15.53 13.28
C VAL A 689 -18.65 16.67 12.83
N LEU A 690 -18.06 16.55 11.63
CA LEU A 690 -17.21 17.61 11.05
C LEU A 690 -18.02 18.90 10.84
N SER A 691 -19.26 18.81 10.34
CA SER A 691 -20.15 19.98 10.20
C SER A 691 -20.37 20.68 11.55
N VAL A 692 -20.64 19.92 12.62
CA VAL A 692 -20.79 20.49 13.98
C VAL A 692 -19.50 21.12 14.49
N ALA A 693 -18.33 20.49 14.27
CA ALA A 693 -17.04 21.05 14.65
C ALA A 693 -16.75 22.37 13.89
N PHE A 694 -17.00 22.42 12.58
CA PHE A 694 -16.88 23.64 11.79
C PHE A 694 -17.84 24.73 12.23
N ILE A 695 -19.09 24.40 12.59
CA ILE A 695 -20.02 25.36 13.18
C ILE A 695 -19.45 25.96 14.45
N LEU A 696 -19.07 25.13 15.43
CA LEU A 696 -18.60 25.58 16.74
C LEU A 696 -17.33 26.44 16.63
N ILE A 697 -16.36 26.05 15.77
CA ILE A 697 -15.14 26.81 15.58
C ILE A 697 -15.42 28.09 14.79
N ARG A 698 -16.00 27.98 13.59
CA ARG A 698 -16.09 29.13 12.67
C ARG A 698 -17.15 30.15 13.09
N HIS A 699 -18.35 29.72 13.52
CA HIS A 699 -19.45 30.66 13.80
C HIS A 699 -19.38 31.28 15.21
N PHE A 700 -18.78 30.60 16.18
CA PHE A 700 -18.72 31.11 17.56
C PHE A 700 -17.37 31.73 17.92
N LEU A 701 -16.25 31.22 17.39
CA LEU A 701 -14.90 31.61 17.79
C LEU A 701 -14.15 32.47 16.76
N VAL A 702 -14.30 32.20 15.46
CA VAL A 702 -13.48 32.85 14.40
C VAL A 702 -14.21 34.00 13.70
N LEU A 703 -15.40 33.75 13.16
CA LEU A 703 -16.18 34.68 12.32
C LEU A 703 -17.40 35.26 13.05
N ASN A 704 -17.37 35.25 14.39
CA ASN A 704 -18.45 35.78 15.21
C ASN A 704 -18.49 37.31 15.08
N PRO A 705 -19.60 37.96 14.66
CA PRO A 705 -19.65 39.41 14.46
C PRO A 705 -19.40 40.24 15.74
N LEU A 706 -19.52 39.63 16.92
CA LEU A 706 -19.06 40.26 18.17
C LEU A 706 -17.54 40.52 18.17
N LEU A 707 -16.77 39.66 17.52
CA LEU A 707 -15.31 39.69 17.48
C LEU A 707 -14.78 40.37 16.23
N THR A 708 -15.43 40.15 15.07
CA THR A 708 -14.99 40.66 13.77
C THR A 708 -15.59 42.02 13.40
N ASP A 709 -16.73 42.40 13.99
CA ASP A 709 -17.56 43.54 13.59
C ASP A 709 -17.89 43.58 12.09
N GLU A 710 -18.07 42.41 11.48
CA GLU A 710 -18.61 42.27 10.12
C GLU A 710 -20.05 42.81 10.08
N SER A 711 -20.37 43.68 9.10
CA SER A 711 -21.73 44.25 8.99
C SER A 711 -22.75 43.12 8.85
N THR A 712 -23.74 43.15 9.74
CA THR A 712 -24.85 42.20 9.70
C THR A 712 -25.88 42.50 8.59
N GLY A 713 -25.66 43.55 7.78
CA GLY A 713 -26.51 43.96 6.67
C GLY A 713 -27.72 44.81 7.08
N ALA A 714 -28.25 45.60 6.15
CA ALA A 714 -29.20 46.68 6.45
C ALA A 714 -30.60 46.24 6.92
N VAL A 715 -31.17 45.17 6.36
CA VAL A 715 -32.57 44.78 6.65
C VAL A 715 -32.68 44.16 8.05
N PRO A 716 -33.53 44.67 8.97
CA PRO A 716 -33.49 44.27 10.38
C PRO A 716 -33.67 42.78 10.67
N PHE A 717 -34.53 42.08 9.93
CA PHE A 717 -34.82 40.65 10.13
C PHE A 717 -34.16 39.74 9.09
N PHE A 718 -34.05 40.19 7.83
CA PHE A 718 -33.32 39.49 6.77
C PHE A 718 -31.85 39.93 6.78
N ASN A 719 -31.16 39.58 7.86
CA ASN A 719 -29.79 39.97 8.16
C ASN A 719 -28.84 38.75 8.11
N LEU A 720 -27.54 39.00 8.22
CA LEU A 720 -26.50 37.97 8.24
C LEU A 720 -26.66 36.97 9.39
N LEU A 721 -27.20 37.39 10.54
CA LEU A 721 -27.43 36.50 11.69
C LEU A 721 -28.50 35.45 11.39
N LEU A 722 -29.52 35.77 10.58
CA LEU A 722 -30.51 34.81 10.11
C LEU A 722 -29.85 33.73 9.25
N LEU A 723 -28.95 34.12 8.34
CA LEU A 723 -28.23 33.20 7.47
C LEU A 723 -27.20 32.36 8.25
N ALA A 724 -26.45 32.96 9.16
CA ALA A 724 -25.35 32.32 9.88
C ALA A 724 -25.78 31.49 11.10
N TYR A 725 -26.85 31.88 11.80
CA TYR A 725 -27.26 31.21 13.04
C TYR A 725 -28.64 30.56 12.93
N LEU A 726 -29.67 31.27 12.44
CA LEU A 726 -31.03 30.73 12.42
C LEU A 726 -31.23 29.60 11.39
N LEU A 727 -30.78 29.79 10.14
CA LEU A 727 -30.95 28.75 9.10
C LEU A 727 -30.15 27.47 9.43
N PRO A 728 -28.87 27.54 9.86
CA PRO A 728 -28.15 26.37 10.38
C PRO A 728 -28.80 25.73 11.60
N ALA A 729 -29.41 26.52 12.51
CA ALA A 729 -30.17 25.97 13.64
C ALA A 729 -31.37 25.13 13.17
N VAL A 730 -32.15 25.65 12.22
CA VAL A 730 -33.30 24.94 11.65
C VAL A 730 -32.85 23.69 10.89
N ALA A 731 -31.80 23.77 10.08
CA ALA A 731 -31.26 22.63 9.33
C ALA A 731 -30.72 21.52 10.25
N ALA A 732 -29.90 21.88 11.25
CA ALA A 732 -29.38 20.92 12.22
C ALA A 732 -30.50 20.33 13.11
N GLY A 733 -31.50 21.13 13.49
CA GLY A 733 -32.66 20.69 14.26
C GLY A 733 -33.56 19.73 13.48
N ALA A 734 -33.86 20.04 12.21
CA ALA A 734 -34.60 19.15 11.32
C ALA A 734 -33.87 17.81 11.11
N LEU A 735 -32.54 17.85 10.91
CA LEU A 735 -31.73 16.65 10.80
C LEU A 735 -31.72 15.86 12.11
N ALA A 736 -31.59 16.52 13.27
CA ALA A 736 -31.65 15.88 14.59
C ALA A 736 -32.96 15.13 14.82
N LEU A 737 -34.10 15.73 14.45
CA LEU A 737 -35.41 15.08 14.51
C LEU A 737 -35.49 13.88 13.54
N TYR A 738 -35.00 14.03 12.32
CA TYR A 738 -35.00 12.96 11.30
C TYR A 738 -34.17 11.73 11.70
N VAL A 739 -33.04 11.94 12.41
CA VAL A 739 -32.13 10.85 12.81
C VAL A 739 -32.37 10.28 14.21
N ARG A 740 -33.26 10.90 15.00
CA ARG A 740 -33.49 10.60 16.44
C ARG A 740 -33.67 9.11 16.77
N GLU A 741 -34.33 8.37 15.90
CA GLU A 741 -34.64 6.94 16.06
C GLU A 741 -33.87 6.05 15.07
N ARG A 742 -33.02 6.64 14.24
CA ARG A 742 -32.36 5.99 13.08
C ARG A 742 -30.83 5.97 13.18
N ARG A 743 -30.27 6.70 14.15
CA ARG A 743 -28.83 6.82 14.43
C ARG A 743 -28.58 6.69 15.94
N PRO A 744 -27.33 6.47 16.38
CA PRO A 744 -26.97 6.46 17.79
C PRO A 744 -27.46 7.72 18.52
N ARG A 745 -27.97 7.56 19.75
CA ARG A 745 -28.56 8.66 20.54
C ARG A 745 -27.64 9.86 20.70
N TRP A 746 -26.33 9.64 20.83
CA TRP A 746 -25.33 10.71 20.95
C TRP A 746 -25.29 11.62 19.72
N TYR A 747 -25.46 11.08 18.51
CA TYR A 747 -25.38 11.84 17.25
C TYR A 747 -26.60 12.74 17.07
N ALA A 748 -27.80 12.20 17.36
CA ALA A 748 -29.03 13.00 17.39
C ALA A 748 -28.99 14.09 18.47
N ALA A 749 -28.46 13.77 19.66
CA ALA A 749 -28.30 14.73 20.75
C ALA A 749 -27.30 15.84 20.41
N MET A 750 -26.17 15.52 19.77
CA MET A 750 -25.18 16.49 19.30
C MET A 750 -25.78 17.49 18.29
N LEU A 751 -26.55 16.99 17.31
CA LEU A 751 -27.23 17.85 16.33
C LEU A 751 -28.32 18.72 16.98
N ALA A 752 -29.08 18.17 17.93
CA ALA A 752 -30.08 18.94 18.68
C ALA A 752 -29.44 20.01 19.58
N LEU A 753 -28.28 19.71 20.18
CA LEU A 753 -27.53 20.64 21.01
C LEU A 753 -26.98 21.81 20.18
N VAL A 754 -26.30 21.54 19.06
CA VAL A 754 -25.77 22.62 18.21
C VAL A 754 -26.90 23.47 17.62
N ALA A 755 -28.03 22.86 17.24
CA ALA A 755 -29.21 23.59 16.80
C ALA A 755 -29.76 24.54 17.89
N SER A 756 -29.81 24.06 19.13
CA SER A 756 -30.24 24.87 20.29
C SER A 756 -29.26 26.01 20.59
N LEU A 757 -27.95 25.75 20.52
CA LEU A 757 -26.90 26.77 20.72
C LEU A 757 -26.94 27.84 19.62
N LEU A 758 -27.12 27.45 18.36
CA LEU A 758 -27.25 28.37 17.23
C LEU A 758 -28.53 29.23 17.34
N ALA A 759 -29.66 28.64 17.72
CA ALA A 759 -30.91 29.39 17.92
C ALA A 759 -30.80 30.39 19.10
N PHE A 760 -30.14 29.99 20.18
CA PHE A 760 -29.87 30.86 21.33
C PHE A 760 -28.89 32.00 20.99
N ALA A 761 -27.85 31.71 20.21
CA ALA A 761 -26.91 32.70 19.68
C ALA A 761 -27.63 33.69 18.75
N TYR A 762 -28.43 33.20 17.80
CA TYR A 762 -29.26 34.06 16.93
C TYR A 762 -30.11 35.04 17.74
N ALA A 763 -30.85 34.55 18.73
CA ALA A 763 -31.73 35.38 19.55
C ALA A 763 -30.94 36.44 20.35
N THR A 764 -29.82 36.04 20.95
CA THR A 764 -28.95 36.95 21.72
C THR A 764 -28.28 38.01 20.83
N LEU A 765 -27.69 37.61 19.70
CA LEU A 765 -27.06 38.53 18.74
C LEU A 765 -28.08 39.48 18.10
N SER A 766 -29.32 39.02 17.87
CA SER A 766 -30.40 39.86 17.35
C SER A 766 -30.80 40.98 18.31
N VAL A 767 -30.75 40.75 19.63
CA VAL A 767 -30.93 41.82 20.63
C VAL A 767 -29.79 42.84 20.51
N ARG A 768 -28.53 42.41 20.42
CA ARG A 768 -27.41 43.35 20.26
C ARG A 768 -27.58 44.21 19.01
N ARG A 769 -27.94 43.58 17.89
CA ARG A 769 -28.19 44.24 16.61
C ARG A 769 -29.36 45.24 16.67
N LEU A 770 -30.39 44.97 17.48
CA LEU A 770 -31.50 45.91 17.69
C LEU A 770 -31.05 47.22 18.38
N PHE A 771 -30.08 47.16 19.29
CA PHE A 771 -29.56 48.32 20.01
C PHE A 771 -28.36 49.01 19.35
N LYS A 772 -27.53 48.28 18.59
CA LYS A 772 -26.27 48.79 18.00
C LYS A 772 -26.34 49.05 16.49
N GLY A 773 -27.35 48.54 15.79
CA GLY A 773 -27.47 48.66 14.33
C GLY A 773 -26.75 47.53 13.60
N GLU A 774 -26.18 47.82 12.43
CA GLU A 774 -25.56 46.79 11.57
C GLU A 774 -24.27 46.19 12.15
N PHE A 775 -23.51 47.01 12.87
CA PHE A 775 -22.22 46.69 13.48
C PHE A 775 -22.43 46.38 14.97
N ILE A 776 -21.91 45.24 15.43
CA ILE A 776 -22.19 44.68 16.76
C ILE A 776 -20.93 44.26 17.54
N GLY A 777 -19.75 44.76 17.18
CA GLY A 777 -18.48 44.46 17.82
C GLY A 777 -18.47 44.70 19.34
N LEU A 778 -17.69 43.90 20.08
CA LEU A 778 -17.63 43.96 21.55
C LEU A 778 -17.27 45.35 22.10
N TRP A 779 -16.44 46.10 21.36
CA TRP A 779 -15.98 47.44 21.73
C TRP A 779 -17.08 48.51 21.78
N SER A 780 -18.27 48.26 21.23
CA SER A 780 -19.39 49.23 21.21
C SER A 780 -19.99 49.55 22.59
N GLY A 781 -19.46 48.95 23.67
CA GLY A 781 -20.05 48.94 25.01
C GLY A 781 -21.40 48.23 25.08
N LEU A 782 -21.95 48.10 26.30
CA LEU A 782 -23.28 47.60 26.57
C LEU A 782 -24.14 48.72 27.15
N GLY A 783 -25.35 48.93 26.62
CA GLY A 783 -26.32 49.86 27.23
C GLY A 783 -27.10 49.21 28.38
N GLN A 784 -27.57 49.96 29.37
CA GLN A 784 -28.38 49.41 30.48
C GLN A 784 -29.64 48.68 29.97
N LEU A 785 -30.41 49.32 29.07
CA LEU A 785 -31.59 48.72 28.45
C LEU A 785 -31.26 47.46 27.62
N GLU A 786 -30.10 47.43 26.97
CA GLU A 786 -29.59 46.27 26.23
C GLU A 786 -29.31 45.10 27.19
N THR A 787 -28.59 45.38 28.28
CA THR A 787 -28.23 44.41 29.33
C THR A 787 -29.47 43.78 29.98
N TYR A 788 -30.49 44.58 30.30
CA TYR A 788 -31.77 44.08 30.81
C TYR A 788 -32.56 43.29 29.76
N THR A 789 -32.48 43.68 28.48
CA THR A 789 -33.17 42.96 27.39
C THR A 789 -32.60 41.56 27.18
N TYR A 790 -31.28 41.35 27.34
CA TYR A 790 -30.71 39.98 27.34
C TYR A 790 -31.29 39.12 28.47
N SER A 791 -31.39 39.67 29.68
CA SER A 791 -31.95 38.95 30.84
C SER A 791 -33.41 38.56 30.62
N ALA A 792 -34.22 39.51 30.12
CA ALA A 792 -35.62 39.27 29.77
C ALA A 792 -35.77 38.22 28.65
N LEU A 793 -34.96 38.33 27.59
CA LEU A 793 -34.95 37.36 26.49
C LEU A 793 -34.62 35.95 26.99
N TRP A 794 -33.55 35.78 27.77
CA TRP A 794 -33.13 34.46 28.25
C TRP A 794 -34.18 33.84 29.17
N LEU A 795 -34.86 34.64 30.00
CA LEU A 795 -35.99 34.19 30.81
C LEU A 795 -37.18 33.74 29.93
N VAL A 796 -37.54 34.52 28.91
CA VAL A 796 -38.61 34.17 27.96
C VAL A 796 -38.30 32.88 27.18
N ILE A 797 -37.06 32.74 26.67
CA ILE A 797 -36.61 31.50 26.03
C ILE A 797 -36.67 30.33 27.03
N GLY A 798 -36.21 30.54 28.27
CA GLY A 798 -36.28 29.54 29.33
C GLY A 798 -37.70 29.06 29.62
N VAL A 799 -38.66 29.98 29.74
CA VAL A 799 -40.09 29.66 29.96
C VAL A 799 -40.72 28.97 28.74
N ALA A 800 -40.38 29.41 27.53
CA ALA A 800 -40.85 28.76 26.29
C ALA A 800 -40.32 27.32 26.16
N LEU A 801 -39.03 27.09 26.44
CA LEU A 801 -38.42 25.77 26.49
C LEU A 801 -39.04 24.90 27.61
N LEU A 802 -39.35 25.47 28.78
CA LEU A 802 -39.99 24.74 29.87
C LEU A 802 -41.40 24.27 29.47
N THR A 803 -42.19 25.17 28.86
CA THR A 803 -43.55 24.90 28.37
C THR A 803 -43.53 23.81 27.30
N ALA A 804 -42.62 23.92 26.33
CA ALA A 804 -42.40 22.89 25.31
C ALA A 804 -41.91 21.56 25.92
N GLY A 805 -41.07 21.59 26.97
CA GLY A 805 -40.59 20.40 27.69
C GLY A 805 -41.66 19.70 28.54
N VAL A 806 -42.70 20.42 28.95
CA VAL A 806 -43.91 19.87 29.56
C VAL A 806 -44.81 19.25 28.49
N TRP A 807 -45.16 20.00 27.43
CA TRP A 807 -46.04 19.53 26.35
C TRP A 807 -45.46 18.33 25.58
N LEU A 808 -44.19 18.39 25.17
CA LEU A 808 -43.50 17.31 24.46
C LEU A 808 -43.01 16.19 25.38
N ARG A 809 -43.33 16.25 26.68
CA ARG A 809 -42.89 15.33 27.75
C ARG A 809 -41.37 15.11 27.87
N SER A 810 -40.55 15.91 27.18
CA SER A 810 -39.09 15.75 27.10
C SER A 810 -38.36 16.18 28.37
N GLN A 811 -37.73 15.24 29.07
CA GLN A 811 -36.91 15.53 30.26
C GLN A 811 -35.70 16.40 29.95
N VAL A 812 -35.03 16.17 28.81
CA VAL A 812 -33.85 16.95 28.39
C VAL A 812 -34.21 18.42 28.21
N LEU A 813 -35.37 18.69 27.58
CA LEU A 813 -35.84 20.05 27.33
C LEU A 813 -36.20 20.80 28.64
N ARG A 814 -36.79 20.09 29.62
CA ARG A 814 -37.06 20.64 30.97
C ARG A 814 -35.79 20.95 31.76
N ILE A 815 -34.75 20.11 31.64
CA ILE A 815 -33.46 20.35 32.29
C ILE A 815 -32.76 21.55 31.62
N ALA A 816 -32.72 21.61 30.28
CA ALA A 816 -32.16 22.73 29.54
C ALA A 816 -32.86 24.07 29.89
N SER A 817 -34.19 24.08 30.00
CA SER A 817 -34.91 25.28 30.46
C SER A 817 -34.58 25.67 31.90
N ALA A 818 -34.46 24.69 32.82
CA ALA A 818 -34.14 24.99 34.21
C ALA A 818 -32.73 25.58 34.37
N VAL A 819 -31.75 25.06 33.61
CA VAL A 819 -30.39 25.62 33.54
C VAL A 819 -30.41 27.02 32.95
N LEU A 820 -31.11 27.26 31.83
CA LEU A 820 -31.17 28.59 31.22
C LEU A 820 -31.85 29.62 32.12
N ILE A 821 -32.95 29.26 32.79
CA ILE A 821 -33.62 30.13 33.78
C ILE A 821 -32.67 30.42 34.95
N ALA A 822 -31.96 29.41 35.47
CA ALA A 822 -30.98 29.62 36.54
C ALA A 822 -29.84 30.56 36.13
N VAL A 823 -29.32 30.42 34.90
CA VAL A 823 -28.29 31.32 34.35
C VAL A 823 -28.83 32.74 34.14
N ALA A 824 -30.03 32.91 33.59
CA ALA A 824 -30.66 34.22 33.41
C ALA A 824 -30.87 34.93 34.75
N VAL A 825 -31.39 34.21 35.75
CA VAL A 825 -31.63 34.76 37.09
C VAL A 825 -30.31 35.06 37.81
N LEU A 826 -29.30 34.19 37.70
CA LEU A 826 -27.96 34.45 38.24
C LEU A 826 -27.31 35.69 37.59
N LYS A 827 -27.44 35.86 36.26
CA LYS A 827 -26.98 37.07 35.56
C LYS A 827 -27.67 38.32 36.12
N VAL A 828 -29.00 38.31 36.26
CA VAL A 828 -29.76 39.43 36.85
C VAL A 828 -29.21 39.79 38.23
N PHE A 829 -28.93 38.80 39.09
CA PHE A 829 -28.44 39.06 40.43
C PHE A 829 -26.94 39.42 40.54
N LEU A 830 -26.10 39.08 39.55
CA LEU A 830 -24.66 39.40 39.56
C LEU A 830 -24.32 40.68 38.77
N PHE A 831 -24.97 40.91 37.63
CA PHE A 831 -24.66 42.00 36.70
C PHE A 831 -25.70 43.11 36.74
N ASP A 832 -26.99 42.79 36.65
CA ASP A 832 -28.05 43.80 36.60
C ASP A 832 -28.30 44.42 38.02
N MET A 833 -27.73 43.81 39.06
CA MET A 833 -27.85 44.15 40.48
C MET A 833 -26.63 44.88 41.06
N SER A 834 -25.49 44.85 40.38
CA SER A 834 -24.28 45.56 40.82
C SER A 834 -24.40 47.08 40.66
N GLU A 835 -25.30 47.55 39.79
CA GLU A 835 -25.65 48.96 39.61
C GLU A 835 -26.70 49.49 40.61
N LEU A 836 -27.31 48.62 41.44
CA LEU A 836 -28.31 49.04 42.44
C LEU A 836 -27.66 49.39 43.79
N GLU A 837 -27.87 50.61 44.27
CA GLU A 837 -27.43 51.08 45.59
C GLU A 837 -28.53 50.98 46.68
N GLY A 838 -28.10 50.95 47.94
CA GLY A 838 -29.01 51.02 49.11
C GLY A 838 -29.89 49.78 49.34
N VAL A 839 -31.12 50.01 49.80
CA VAL A 839 -32.05 48.98 50.32
C VAL A 839 -32.43 47.93 49.27
N LEU A 840 -32.47 48.32 47.99
CA LEU A 840 -32.80 47.42 46.87
C LEU A 840 -31.78 46.28 46.71
N ARG A 841 -30.50 46.52 47.04
CA ARG A 841 -29.46 45.49 47.04
C ARG A 841 -29.70 44.45 48.15
N ALA A 842 -30.10 44.89 49.34
CA ALA A 842 -30.37 44.00 50.48
C ALA A 842 -31.62 43.12 50.25
N LEU A 843 -32.73 43.71 49.78
CA LEU A 843 -33.95 42.95 49.44
C LEU A 843 -33.71 41.92 48.33
N SER A 844 -32.90 42.27 47.34
CA SER A 844 -32.57 41.37 46.24
C SER A 844 -31.63 40.23 46.65
N PHE A 845 -30.75 40.40 47.65
CA PHE A 845 -30.01 39.28 48.24
C PHE A 845 -30.94 38.29 48.97
N ILE A 846 -31.98 38.77 49.66
CA ILE A 846 -33.02 37.92 50.25
C ILE A 846 -33.81 37.20 49.15
N GLY A 847 -34.14 37.89 48.05
CA GLY A 847 -34.74 37.31 46.86
C GLY A 847 -33.89 36.21 46.22
N LEU A 848 -32.59 36.43 46.05
CA LEU A 848 -31.63 35.42 45.56
C LEU A 848 -31.61 34.19 46.47
N GLY A 849 -31.58 34.38 47.80
CA GLY A 849 -31.66 33.29 48.77
C GLY A 849 -32.94 32.46 48.61
N ALA A 850 -34.10 33.12 48.50
CA ALA A 850 -35.37 32.45 48.26
C ALA A 850 -35.42 31.70 46.91
N VAL A 851 -34.85 32.27 45.84
CA VAL A 851 -34.78 31.61 44.53
C VAL A 851 -33.83 30.40 44.55
N LEU A 852 -32.66 30.50 45.18
CA LEU A 852 -31.73 29.37 45.32
C LEU A 852 -32.36 28.22 46.11
N ILE A 853 -33.09 28.52 47.19
CA ILE A 853 -33.90 27.54 47.94
C ILE A 853 -34.99 26.93 47.02
N GLY A 854 -35.70 27.75 46.24
CA GLY A 854 -36.72 27.30 45.30
C GLY A 854 -36.18 26.37 44.21
N ILE A 855 -35.03 26.70 43.61
CA ILE A 855 -34.33 25.86 42.62
C ILE A 855 -33.86 24.56 43.27
N GLY A 856 -33.28 24.61 44.47
CA GLY A 856 -32.87 23.42 45.23
C GLY A 856 -34.04 22.46 45.50
N LEU A 857 -35.17 22.99 45.97
CA LEU A 857 -36.40 22.21 46.18
C LEU A 857 -36.98 21.63 44.88
N PHE A 858 -36.92 22.37 43.77
CA PHE A 858 -37.34 21.89 42.45
C PHE A 858 -36.44 20.75 41.95
N TYR A 859 -35.13 20.87 42.13
CA TYR A 859 -34.16 19.85 41.72
C TYR A 859 -34.30 18.57 42.56
N GLN A 860 -34.50 18.69 43.89
CA GLN A 860 -34.81 17.56 44.77
C GLN A 860 -36.12 16.85 44.38
N ARG A 861 -37.16 17.59 43.98
CA ARG A 861 -38.43 17.03 43.48
C ARG A 861 -38.30 16.32 42.12
N LEU A 862 -37.36 16.73 41.27
CA LEU A 862 -37.05 16.03 40.02
C LEU A 862 -36.27 14.74 40.26
N LEU A 863 -35.25 14.77 41.11
CA LEU A 863 -34.44 13.59 41.45
C LEU A 863 -35.28 12.51 42.17
N THR A 864 -36.17 12.91 43.09
CA THR A 864 -37.08 11.95 43.77
C THR A 864 -38.13 11.35 42.84
N ARG A 865 -38.54 12.03 41.75
CA ARG A 865 -39.38 11.43 40.71
C ARG A 865 -38.60 10.49 39.80
N ALA A 866 -37.36 10.82 39.44
CA ALA A 866 -36.50 9.94 38.66
C ALA A 866 -36.16 8.64 39.43
N ALA A 867 -35.90 8.73 40.73
CA ALA A 867 -35.64 7.58 41.59
C ALA A 867 -36.85 6.63 41.71
N ARG A 868 -38.09 7.15 41.71
CA ARG A 868 -39.31 6.31 41.72
C ARG A 868 -39.54 5.59 40.39
N LEU A 869 -39.22 6.23 39.26
CA LEU A 869 -39.38 5.65 37.91
C LEU A 869 -38.23 4.71 37.49
N GLY A 870 -37.24 4.50 38.35
CA GLY A 870 -36.19 3.48 38.19
C GLY A 870 -36.28 2.34 39.21
N ALA A 871 -37.36 2.32 40.00
CA ALA A 871 -37.67 1.27 41.00
C ALA A 871 -38.99 0.54 40.69
N GLU A 872 -39.65 0.92 39.59
CA GLU A 872 -40.70 0.20 38.86
C GLU A 872 -40.10 -0.30 37.52
#